data_AF-A0A4Q2ZBW5-F1
#
_entry.id   AF-A0A4Q2ZBW5-F1
#
_cell.length_a   1.000
_cell.length_b   1.000
_cell.length_c   1.000
_cell.angle_alpha   90.00
_cell.angle_beta   90.00
_cell.angle_gamma   90.00
#
_symmetry.space_group_name_H-M   'P 1'
#
loop_
_entity.id
_entity.type
_entity.pdbx_description
1 polymer ?
#
loop_
_entity_poly.entity_id
_entity_poly.type
_entity_poly.pdbx_seq_one_letter_code
_entity_poly.pdbx_strand_id
1 'polypeptide(L)'
;LYYMWREKRLPDNVDPLKSNLKDKMERDRLLRLFDQGLGEVVGYALPLERRSTAQGPRWTSGPWFLRDETLYLLPGDSPMGFRLPLDSLPWVKESEFPWHVPEDPTRTLAPLPEGPGRKLAFQRREWEKATAVRLARFDREGESAAQDKPWEKKPVPQESASWITRSALCIEPRDGRLHLFLPPVKGTEDFLDLVATIEKVAKALELPVILEGTAPDYDPRIQVVKVTPDPGVIEVNLQPSASWDELVHNTTTLYEEAHLCRLATEKFMIDGRHCGTGGGNHIIIGGETPSDSPLLRRPDLLRSMVTFWNHHPSLSYLFSGLFVGPTSQAPRIDEARNDSIHELEIAFKTLEMEGTPLPWQVDRAFRNLLIDPTGNTHRAEFCIDKLYSPDSATGRLGLLEMRNFEMPPHHQMSLAQHLVLRALVARFWREPYTKPLVRWDSEIHDRWMLPHFIWQDFRDVLSDLREQGYWIEDDWFAPHLEFRFPRIGEFNQRGVEVEVRHAIEPWHVLGEEGAAGGTVRFVDSSVERMQLLVKGLTGERHVVTCNGVRVPLHSTGTHGEFVAGVRYRAWQPPNCLHPTIPAQTPLVFDLLDTWNDRSMGGCTYHSAHPGGRNHESFPVNSYEAEARRLARFFRHGHTGGKMEAREAPISPDFPFTLDLRMIP
;
A
#
# COMPACT_ATOMS: atom_id res chain seq x y z
N LEU A 1 -37.10 -25.99 1.31
CA LEU A 1 -36.22 -25.85 2.51
C LEU A 1 -35.40 -24.55 2.47
N TYR A 2 -34.53 -24.31 1.48
CA TYR A 2 -33.85 -23.00 1.30
C TYR A 2 -34.82 -21.81 1.20
N TYR A 3 -35.91 -21.96 0.43
CA TYR A 3 -36.95 -20.92 0.31
C TYR A 3 -37.76 -20.69 1.60
N MET A 4 -37.99 -21.74 2.42
CA MET A 4 -38.64 -21.61 3.74
C MET A 4 -37.71 -21.00 4.80
N TRP A 5 -36.41 -21.32 4.73
CA TRP A 5 -35.36 -20.71 5.57
C TRP A 5 -35.17 -19.23 5.24
N ARG A 6 -35.34 -18.85 3.97
CA ARG A 6 -35.25 -17.46 3.48
C ARG A 6 -36.55 -16.65 3.69
N GLU A 7 -37.73 -17.27 3.58
CA GLU A 7 -39.03 -16.66 3.96
C GLU A 7 -39.08 -16.32 5.46
N LYS A 8 -38.49 -17.15 6.34
CA LYS A 8 -38.40 -16.90 7.79
C LYS A 8 -37.50 -15.72 8.18
N ARG A 9 -36.75 -15.14 7.24
CA ARG A 9 -35.69 -14.14 7.47
C ARG A 9 -36.12 -12.70 7.16
N LEU A 10 -37.30 -12.47 6.59
CA LEU A 10 -37.79 -11.13 6.25
C LEU A 10 -38.74 -10.63 7.36
N PRO A 11 -38.72 -9.31 7.70
CA PRO A 11 -39.92 -8.66 8.22
C PRO A 11 -41.06 -8.91 7.23
N ASP A 12 -42.33 -8.98 7.68
CA ASP A 12 -43.49 -9.57 6.98
C ASP A 12 -43.83 -9.02 5.55
N ASN A 13 -42.97 -8.25 4.87
CA ASN A 13 -43.27 -7.45 3.69
C ASN A 13 -42.18 -7.33 2.59
N VAL A 14 -41.35 -8.34 2.27
CA VAL A 14 -40.40 -8.30 1.13
C VAL A 14 -40.31 -9.65 0.35
N ASP A 15 -39.98 -9.61 -0.96
CA ASP A 15 -39.95 -10.78 -1.89
C ASP A 15 -38.52 -11.41 -2.06
N PRO A 16 -38.39 -12.75 -1.91
CA PRO A 16 -37.12 -13.50 -1.90
C PRO A 16 -36.59 -14.12 -3.23
N LEU A 17 -37.00 -13.72 -4.43
CA LEU A 17 -36.73 -14.51 -5.66
C LEU A 17 -35.40 -14.30 -6.46
N LYS A 18 -34.24 -14.04 -5.83
CA LYS A 18 -32.94 -14.00 -6.57
C LYS A 18 -31.79 -14.75 -5.86
N SER A 19 -31.29 -15.84 -6.45
CA SER A 19 -29.94 -16.43 -6.24
C SER A 19 -29.56 -17.39 -7.38
N ASN A 20 -28.28 -17.41 -7.78
CA ASN A 20 -27.77 -18.05 -9.01
C ASN A 20 -26.83 -19.25 -8.73
N LEU A 21 -27.26 -20.47 -9.08
CA LEU A 21 -26.63 -21.76 -8.72
C LEU A 21 -25.50 -22.25 -9.67
N LYS A 22 -24.84 -21.36 -10.42
CA LYS A 22 -23.82 -21.76 -11.43
C LYS A 22 -22.38 -21.81 -10.91
N ASP A 23 -22.13 -21.41 -9.66
CA ASP A 23 -20.78 -21.30 -9.09
C ASP A 23 -20.36 -22.62 -8.40
N LYS A 24 -19.17 -23.13 -8.75
CA LYS A 24 -18.58 -24.35 -8.18
C LYS A 24 -18.25 -24.20 -6.68
N MET A 25 -17.80 -23.04 -6.23
CA MET A 25 -17.57 -22.74 -4.81
C MET A 25 -18.89 -22.68 -4.05
N GLU A 26 -19.95 -22.09 -4.60
CA GLU A 26 -21.29 -22.14 -3.99
C GLU A 26 -21.83 -23.58 -3.88
N ARG A 27 -21.56 -24.42 -4.88
CA ARG A 27 -21.95 -25.84 -4.84
C ARG A 27 -21.19 -26.62 -3.78
N ASP A 28 -19.87 -26.46 -3.69
CA ASP A 28 -19.05 -27.14 -2.67
C ASP A 28 -19.36 -26.60 -1.25
N ARG A 29 -19.78 -25.34 -1.14
CA ARG A 29 -20.30 -24.69 0.07
C ARG A 29 -21.64 -25.28 0.50
N LEU A 30 -22.57 -25.49 -0.44
CA LEU A 30 -23.85 -26.14 -0.18
C LEU A 30 -23.68 -27.61 0.20
N LEU A 31 -22.76 -28.34 -0.44
CA LEU A 31 -22.47 -29.75 -0.12
C LEU A 31 -21.97 -29.91 1.33
N ARG A 32 -21.06 -29.06 1.80
CA ARG A 32 -20.62 -29.05 3.21
C ARG A 32 -21.76 -28.77 4.19
N LEU A 33 -22.68 -27.88 3.81
CA LEU A 33 -23.85 -27.51 4.62
C LEU A 33 -24.89 -28.65 4.69
N PHE A 34 -24.95 -29.50 3.65
CA PHE A 34 -25.77 -30.72 3.66
C PHE A 34 -25.10 -31.88 4.40
N ASP A 35 -23.77 -32.03 4.33
CA ASP A 35 -23.02 -33.07 5.05
C ASP A 35 -23.00 -32.86 6.57
N GLN A 36 -22.99 -31.61 7.06
CA GLN A 36 -23.01 -31.30 8.50
C GLN A 36 -24.37 -31.52 9.16
N GLY A 37 -25.46 -31.64 8.39
CA GLY A 37 -26.83 -31.75 8.92
C GLY A 37 -27.35 -30.43 9.52
N LEU A 38 -28.54 -29.99 9.08
CA LEU A 38 -29.18 -28.73 9.52
C LEU A 38 -29.61 -28.70 11.01
N GLY A 39 -29.36 -29.77 11.78
CA GLY A 39 -29.77 -29.92 13.17
C GLY A 39 -28.64 -30.16 14.17
N GLU A 40 -27.38 -30.20 13.72
CA GLU A 40 -26.24 -30.41 14.61
C GLU A 40 -25.80 -29.11 15.29
N VAL A 41 -25.41 -29.20 16.57
CA VAL A 41 -24.90 -28.06 17.32
C VAL A 41 -23.46 -27.77 16.87
N VAL A 42 -23.28 -26.68 16.14
CA VAL A 42 -21.97 -26.23 15.64
C VAL A 42 -21.18 -25.38 16.64
N GLY A 43 -21.83 -24.86 17.68
CA GLY A 43 -21.19 -24.01 18.69
C GLY A 43 -22.18 -23.36 19.65
N TYR A 44 -21.65 -22.57 20.59
CA TYR A 44 -22.44 -21.88 21.61
C TYR A 44 -22.23 -20.37 21.51
N ALA A 45 -23.31 -19.59 21.64
CA ALA A 45 -23.26 -18.13 21.72
C ALA A 45 -23.63 -17.68 23.14
N LEU A 46 -22.79 -16.86 23.75
CA LEU A 46 -23.07 -16.18 25.01
C LEU A 46 -23.28 -14.69 24.73
N PRO A 47 -24.52 -14.18 24.78
CA PRO A 47 -24.77 -12.74 24.70
C PRO A 47 -23.95 -12.03 25.76
N LEU A 48 -23.10 -11.09 25.35
CA LEU A 48 -22.11 -10.50 26.23
C LEU A 48 -21.87 -9.04 25.87
N GLU A 49 -21.98 -8.17 26.87
CA GLU A 49 -21.75 -6.74 26.75
C GLU A 49 -21.19 -6.18 28.07
N ARG A 50 -20.38 -5.12 27.98
CA ARG A 50 -19.98 -4.32 29.15
C ARG A 50 -21.01 -3.21 29.40
N ARG A 51 -21.63 -3.21 30.58
CA ARG A 51 -22.58 -2.18 31.01
C ARG A 51 -22.14 -1.46 32.28
N SER A 52 -22.41 -0.16 32.34
CA SER A 52 -22.27 0.61 33.57
C SER A 52 -23.46 0.31 34.49
N THR A 53 -23.20 -0.18 35.69
CA THR A 53 -24.20 -0.43 36.73
C THR A 53 -23.95 0.48 37.93
N ALA A 54 -24.88 0.54 38.89
CA ALA A 54 -24.68 1.26 40.15
C ALA A 54 -23.43 0.78 40.93
N GLN A 55 -22.95 -0.44 40.66
CA GLN A 55 -21.75 -1.04 41.24
C GLN A 55 -20.51 -0.90 40.34
N GLY A 56 -20.56 -0.01 39.34
CA GLY A 56 -19.52 0.20 38.34
C GLY A 56 -19.72 -0.61 37.05
N PRO A 57 -18.75 -0.55 36.12
CA PRO A 57 -18.77 -1.31 34.87
C PRO A 57 -18.73 -2.82 35.14
N ARG A 58 -19.61 -3.60 34.51
CA ARG A 58 -19.66 -5.06 34.62
C ARG A 58 -19.97 -5.73 33.30
N TRP A 59 -19.43 -6.94 33.13
CA TRP A 59 -19.93 -7.85 32.10
C TRP A 59 -21.34 -8.30 32.45
N THR A 60 -22.25 -8.12 31.52
CA THR A 60 -23.64 -8.55 31.63
C THR A 60 -23.99 -9.48 30.47
N SER A 61 -24.83 -10.45 30.77
CA SER A 61 -25.45 -11.33 29.78
C SER A 61 -26.96 -11.28 29.96
N GLY A 62 -27.70 -11.62 28.92
CA GLY A 62 -29.16 -11.64 28.92
C GLY A 62 -29.70 -12.61 27.87
N PRO A 63 -30.98 -13.00 27.99
CA PRO A 63 -31.61 -13.90 27.03
C PRO A 63 -31.75 -13.25 25.65
N TRP A 64 -31.54 -14.03 24.60
CA TRP A 64 -32.00 -13.69 23.26
C TRP A 64 -33.40 -14.24 23.03
N PHE A 65 -34.34 -13.36 22.71
CA PHE A 65 -35.73 -13.72 22.47
C PHE A 65 -35.94 -14.05 21.00
N LEU A 66 -35.60 -15.28 20.63
CA LEU A 66 -35.75 -15.80 19.27
C LEU A 66 -37.20 -16.26 19.02
N ARG A 67 -37.60 -16.35 17.74
CA ARG A 67 -38.92 -16.86 17.33
C ARG A 67 -39.04 -18.38 17.54
N ASP A 68 -37.97 -19.12 17.28
CA ASP A 68 -37.83 -20.56 17.51
C ASP A 68 -36.82 -20.78 18.66
N GLU A 69 -36.88 -21.90 19.39
CA GLU A 69 -35.93 -22.22 20.48
C GLU A 69 -34.48 -22.48 19.98
N THR A 70 -34.28 -22.54 18.67
CA THR A 70 -32.99 -22.84 18.02
C THR A 70 -32.48 -21.64 17.22
N LEU A 71 -31.23 -21.24 17.46
CA LEU A 71 -30.53 -20.18 16.71
C LEU A 71 -29.86 -20.78 15.47
N TYR A 72 -30.30 -20.37 14.28
CA TYR A 72 -29.68 -20.80 13.01
C TYR A 72 -28.67 -19.75 12.52
N LEU A 73 -27.43 -20.16 12.27
CA LEU A 73 -26.41 -19.28 11.69
C LEU A 73 -26.72 -18.93 10.23
N LEU A 74 -26.24 -17.76 9.81
CA LEU A 74 -26.18 -17.40 8.40
C LEU A 74 -25.24 -18.38 7.66
N PRO A 75 -25.55 -18.74 6.41
CA PRO A 75 -24.74 -19.67 5.63
C PRO A 75 -23.42 -19.00 5.27
N GLY A 76 -22.33 -19.73 5.51
CA GLY A 76 -20.99 -19.29 5.20
C GLY A 76 -19.92 -20.01 5.99
N ASP A 77 -18.69 -19.69 5.64
CA ASP A 77 -17.44 -20.23 6.15
C ASP A 77 -16.70 -19.25 7.09
N SER A 78 -17.19 -18.02 7.21
CA SER A 78 -16.74 -17.08 8.24
C SER A 78 -16.90 -17.66 9.65
N PRO A 79 -16.13 -17.20 10.65
CA PRO A 79 -16.39 -17.42 12.07
C PRO A 79 -17.88 -17.35 12.45
N MET A 80 -18.33 -18.23 13.35
CA MET A 80 -19.72 -18.27 13.85
C MET A 80 -20.25 -16.89 14.26
N GLY A 81 -19.43 -16.06 14.91
CA GLY A 81 -19.83 -14.72 15.35
C GLY A 81 -20.23 -13.75 14.24
N PHE A 82 -19.58 -13.81 13.07
CA PHE A 82 -19.97 -13.01 11.90
C PHE A 82 -21.23 -13.54 11.20
N ARG A 83 -21.66 -14.76 11.56
CA ARG A 83 -22.84 -15.42 10.99
C ARG A 83 -24.02 -15.42 11.95
N LEU A 84 -23.97 -14.68 13.06
CA LEU A 84 -25.10 -14.55 13.98
C LEU A 84 -26.25 -13.78 13.30
N PRO A 85 -27.51 -14.28 13.35
CA PRO A 85 -28.66 -13.59 12.77
C PRO A 85 -29.16 -12.47 13.71
N LEU A 86 -28.36 -11.43 13.94
CA LEU A 86 -28.70 -10.36 14.91
C LEU A 86 -30.02 -9.64 14.57
N ASP A 87 -30.41 -9.59 13.30
CA ASP A 87 -31.69 -9.03 12.83
C ASP A 87 -32.92 -9.83 13.29
N SER A 88 -32.73 -11.07 13.76
CA SER A 88 -33.81 -11.88 14.34
C SER A 88 -34.12 -11.53 15.80
N LEU A 89 -33.29 -10.71 16.43
CA LEU A 89 -33.52 -10.20 17.78
C LEU A 89 -34.65 -9.16 17.79
N PRO A 90 -35.31 -8.91 18.94
CA PRO A 90 -36.38 -7.94 18.99
C PRO A 90 -35.96 -6.55 18.50
N TRP A 91 -36.89 -5.91 17.79
CA TRP A 91 -36.68 -4.63 17.14
C TRP A 91 -36.30 -3.51 18.14
N VAL A 92 -35.50 -2.57 17.66
CA VAL A 92 -35.13 -1.34 18.36
C VAL A 92 -35.23 -0.20 17.35
N LYS A 93 -35.69 0.98 17.81
CA LYS A 93 -35.69 2.19 16.98
C LYS A 93 -34.26 2.54 16.57
N GLU A 94 -34.09 3.03 15.35
CA GLU A 94 -32.77 3.42 14.83
C GLU A 94 -32.06 4.47 15.71
N SER A 95 -32.81 5.43 16.26
CA SER A 95 -32.30 6.44 17.20
C SER A 95 -31.87 5.89 18.56
N GLU A 96 -32.31 4.68 18.91
CA GLU A 96 -31.99 4.00 20.16
C GLU A 96 -31.08 2.78 19.93
N PHE A 97 -30.68 2.52 18.69
CA PHE A 97 -29.75 1.45 18.37
C PHE A 97 -28.40 1.79 19.00
N PRO A 98 -27.77 0.85 19.73
CA PRO A 98 -26.50 1.09 20.42
C PRO A 98 -25.34 1.08 19.42
N TRP A 99 -25.28 2.10 18.56
CA TRP A 99 -24.20 2.27 17.59
C TRP A 99 -22.86 2.38 18.32
N HIS A 100 -21.89 1.60 17.84
CA HIS A 100 -20.52 1.76 18.29
C HIS A 100 -19.94 3.03 17.67
N VAL A 101 -19.64 4.03 18.50
CA VAL A 101 -19.02 5.28 18.07
C VAL A 101 -17.54 5.19 18.45
N PRO A 102 -16.62 5.12 17.46
CA PRO A 102 -15.19 5.10 17.74
C PRO A 102 -14.79 6.35 18.52
N GLU A 103 -13.93 6.15 19.52
CA GLU A 103 -13.47 7.25 20.37
C GLU A 103 -12.42 8.10 19.64
N ASP A 104 -12.33 9.40 19.97
CA ASP A 104 -11.37 10.29 19.33
C ASP A 104 -9.93 9.90 19.71
N PRO A 105 -9.04 9.63 18.73
CA PRO A 105 -7.67 9.19 19.01
C PRO A 105 -6.78 10.27 19.64
N THR A 106 -7.22 11.53 19.70
CA THR A 106 -6.51 12.64 20.36
C THR A 106 -6.76 12.72 21.87
N ARG A 107 -7.62 11.86 22.42
CA ARG A 107 -7.93 11.85 23.86
C ARG A 107 -6.72 11.46 24.71
N THR A 108 -6.63 12.03 25.91
CA THR A 108 -5.65 11.60 26.91
C THR A 108 -6.12 10.30 27.57
N LEU A 109 -5.27 9.28 27.52
CA LEU A 109 -5.51 7.98 28.15
C LEU A 109 -4.65 7.82 29.40
N ALA A 110 -5.23 7.24 30.46
CA ALA A 110 -4.44 6.79 31.60
C ALA A 110 -3.55 5.60 31.18
N PRO A 111 -2.36 5.42 31.76
CA PRO A 111 -1.53 4.25 31.48
C PRO A 111 -2.30 2.95 31.75
N LEU A 112 -2.08 1.94 30.90
CA LEU A 112 -2.57 0.59 31.20
C LEU A 112 -1.90 0.08 32.48
N PRO A 113 -2.63 -0.59 33.38
CA PRO A 113 -2.02 -1.21 34.56
C PRO A 113 -0.88 -2.17 34.20
N GLU A 114 0.23 -2.13 34.94
CA GLU A 114 1.39 -2.99 34.67
C GLU A 114 1.19 -4.45 35.15
N GLY A 115 1.49 -5.42 34.28
CA GLY A 115 1.56 -6.84 34.61
C GLY A 115 0.90 -7.76 33.58
N PRO A 116 0.92 -9.10 33.78
CA PRO A 116 0.18 -10.04 32.95
C PRO A 116 -1.31 -9.69 32.93
N GLY A 117 -2.07 -10.08 31.90
CA GLY A 117 -3.53 -9.80 31.80
C GLY A 117 -4.32 -10.12 33.07
N ARG A 118 -3.85 -11.10 33.85
CA ARG A 118 -4.38 -11.48 35.17
C ARG A 118 -4.23 -10.41 36.27
N LYS A 119 -3.15 -9.61 36.27
CA LYS A 119 -2.96 -8.45 37.18
C LYS A 119 -3.81 -7.27 36.74
N LEU A 120 -3.89 -7.01 35.44
CA LEU A 120 -4.78 -5.98 34.84
C LEU A 120 -6.24 -6.21 35.21
N ALA A 121 -6.76 -7.43 34.99
CA ALA A 121 -8.14 -7.79 35.34
C ALA A 121 -8.40 -7.69 36.85
N PHE A 122 -7.42 -8.03 37.70
CA PHE A 122 -7.54 -7.93 39.15
C PHE A 122 -7.50 -6.47 39.64
N GLN A 123 -6.52 -5.69 39.20
CA GLN A 123 -6.35 -4.28 39.57
C GLN A 123 -7.51 -3.42 39.06
N ARG A 124 -8.02 -3.68 37.85
CA ARG A 124 -9.22 -3.01 37.34
C ARG A 124 -10.45 -3.33 38.16
N ARG A 125 -10.66 -4.61 38.53
CA ARG A 125 -11.76 -5.00 39.44
C ARG A 125 -11.64 -4.35 40.82
N GLU A 126 -10.43 -4.18 41.34
CA GLU A 126 -10.20 -3.48 42.62
C GLU A 126 -10.41 -1.97 42.50
N TRP A 127 -9.95 -1.33 41.42
CA TRP A 127 -10.21 0.08 41.10
C TRP A 127 -11.72 0.35 40.92
N GLU A 128 -12.42 -0.53 40.21
CA GLU A 128 -13.87 -0.46 40.00
C GLU A 128 -14.62 -0.63 41.32
N LYS A 129 -14.22 -1.57 42.18
CA LYS A 129 -14.77 -1.69 43.54
C LYS A 129 -14.52 -0.43 44.36
N ALA A 130 -13.31 0.13 44.34
CA ALA A 130 -12.99 1.34 45.07
C ALA A 130 -13.79 2.56 44.56
N THR A 131 -13.99 2.65 43.25
CA THR A 131 -14.79 3.71 42.59
C THR A 131 -16.28 3.54 42.89
N ALA A 132 -16.81 2.32 42.84
CA ALA A 132 -18.17 2.00 43.23
C ALA A 132 -18.44 2.31 44.72
N VAL A 133 -17.48 2.04 45.61
CA VAL A 133 -17.55 2.44 47.02
C VAL A 133 -17.52 3.96 47.19
N ARG A 134 -16.80 4.69 46.32
CA ARG A 134 -16.75 6.16 46.33
C ARG A 134 -18.03 6.80 45.79
N LEU A 135 -18.63 6.24 44.74
CA LEU A 135 -19.92 6.65 44.17
C LEU A 135 -21.09 6.33 45.11
N ALA A 136 -21.09 5.14 45.74
CA ALA A 136 -22.06 4.77 46.77
C ALA A 136 -21.99 5.64 48.04
N ARG A 137 -20.93 6.44 48.22
CA ARG A 137 -20.86 7.47 49.26
C ARG A 137 -21.53 8.80 48.86
N PHE A 138 -21.71 9.06 47.57
CA PHE A 138 -22.42 10.23 47.06
C PHE A 138 -23.93 9.98 46.92
N ASP A 139 -24.35 8.75 46.61
CA ASP A 139 -25.77 8.36 46.53
C ASP A 139 -26.33 7.87 47.88
N ARG A 140 -26.29 8.72 48.91
CA ARG A 140 -27.13 8.54 50.11
C ARG A 140 -28.26 9.54 50.11
N GLU A 141 -29.18 9.38 49.17
CA GLU A 141 -30.59 9.69 49.38
C GLU A 141 -31.43 9.05 48.26
N GLY A 142 -31.94 7.85 48.56
CA GLY A 142 -33.06 7.25 47.85
C GLY A 142 -32.69 6.27 46.73
N GLU A 143 -32.41 5.01 47.08
CA GLU A 143 -32.74 3.91 46.17
C GLU A 143 -33.01 2.60 46.92
N SER A 144 -34.23 2.11 46.75
CA SER A 144 -34.70 0.81 47.19
C SER A 144 -34.00 -0.27 46.36
N ALA A 145 -33.32 -1.19 47.03
CA ALA A 145 -32.79 -2.40 46.45
C ALA A 145 -33.93 -3.32 45.98
N ALA A 146 -34.34 -3.17 44.72
CA ALA A 146 -35.05 -4.21 43.97
C ALA A 146 -34.11 -4.70 42.86
N GLN A 147 -33.90 -6.02 42.83
CA GLN A 147 -33.16 -6.76 41.82
C GLN A 147 -33.91 -6.78 40.47
N ASP A 148 -34.35 -5.64 39.94
CA ASP A 148 -34.82 -5.60 38.57
C ASP A 148 -33.60 -5.67 37.65
N LYS A 149 -33.49 -6.78 36.92
CA LYS A 149 -32.57 -6.93 35.80
C LYS A 149 -33.33 -6.55 34.53
N PRO A 150 -33.45 -5.26 34.18
CA PRO A 150 -34.27 -4.82 33.05
C PRO A 150 -33.85 -5.47 31.72
N TRP A 151 -32.62 -5.97 31.63
CA TRP A 151 -32.09 -6.68 30.47
C TRP A 151 -32.59 -8.12 30.28
N GLU A 152 -33.23 -8.71 31.30
CA GLU A 152 -33.89 -10.02 31.21
C GLU A 152 -35.38 -9.89 30.81
N LYS A 153 -35.91 -8.66 30.70
CA LYS A 153 -37.29 -8.38 30.30
C LYS A 153 -37.51 -8.66 28.80
N LYS A 154 -38.48 -9.51 28.49
CA LYS A 154 -38.99 -9.70 27.12
C LYS A 154 -39.74 -8.43 26.69
N PRO A 155 -39.40 -7.81 25.55
CA PRO A 155 -40.12 -6.65 25.04
C PRO A 155 -41.55 -7.00 24.66
N VAL A 156 -42.48 -6.08 24.89
CA VAL A 156 -43.85 -6.19 24.39
C VAL A 156 -43.92 -5.79 22.90
N PRO A 157 -44.97 -6.17 22.15
CA PRO A 157 -45.09 -5.78 20.75
C PRO A 157 -44.97 -4.26 20.56
N GLN A 158 -44.17 -3.85 19.55
CA GLN A 158 -43.88 -2.44 19.22
C GLN A 158 -43.09 -1.65 20.29
N GLU A 159 -42.58 -2.31 21.34
CA GLU A 159 -41.65 -1.70 22.29
C GLU A 159 -40.22 -1.74 21.71
N SER A 160 -39.53 -0.61 21.74
CA SER A 160 -38.13 -0.53 21.32
C SER A 160 -37.24 -1.20 22.36
N ALA A 161 -36.53 -2.27 21.98
CA ALA A 161 -35.80 -3.12 22.90
C ALA A 161 -34.30 -2.77 22.98
N SER A 162 -33.96 -1.52 23.29
CA SER A 162 -32.57 -1.04 23.35
C SER A 162 -31.73 -1.74 24.44
N TRP A 163 -32.37 -2.27 25.48
CA TRP A 163 -31.71 -3.00 26.56
C TRP A 163 -31.25 -4.42 26.20
N ILE A 164 -31.60 -4.96 25.03
CA ILE A 164 -31.17 -6.29 24.61
C ILE A 164 -29.72 -6.23 24.11
N THR A 165 -28.88 -7.11 24.64
CA THR A 165 -27.49 -7.26 24.19
C THR A 165 -27.45 -7.84 22.78
N ARG A 166 -26.84 -7.10 21.84
CA ARG A 166 -26.75 -7.46 20.40
C ARG A 166 -25.34 -7.86 19.97
N SER A 167 -24.58 -8.40 20.91
CA SER A 167 -23.21 -8.89 20.74
C SER A 167 -23.06 -10.20 21.51
N ALA A 168 -22.21 -11.11 21.03
CA ALA A 168 -22.00 -12.39 21.71
C ALA A 168 -20.56 -12.91 21.56
N LEU A 169 -20.06 -13.50 22.66
CA LEU A 169 -18.90 -14.39 22.62
C LEU A 169 -19.36 -15.71 22.03
N CYS A 170 -18.76 -16.14 20.91
CA CYS A 170 -19.09 -17.44 20.31
C CYS A 170 -17.97 -18.44 20.55
N ILE A 171 -18.36 -19.69 20.79
CA ILE A 171 -17.46 -20.81 21.06
C ILE A 171 -17.76 -21.88 20.00
N GLU A 172 -16.86 -22.03 19.04
CA GLU A 172 -17.03 -22.91 17.88
C GLU A 172 -15.90 -23.95 17.83
N PRO A 173 -16.17 -25.24 18.08
CA PRO A 173 -15.22 -26.30 17.77
C PRO A 173 -15.13 -26.47 16.24
N ARG A 174 -13.97 -26.17 15.66
CA ARG A 174 -13.70 -26.28 14.22
C ARG A 174 -12.35 -26.96 13.98
N ASP A 175 -12.34 -28.00 13.14
CA ASP A 175 -11.14 -28.75 12.75
C ASP A 175 -10.28 -29.23 13.94
N GLY A 176 -10.93 -29.69 15.01
CA GLY A 176 -10.27 -30.17 16.23
C GLY A 176 -9.68 -29.07 17.11
N ARG A 177 -10.00 -27.79 16.85
CA ARG A 177 -9.56 -26.63 17.62
C ARG A 177 -10.77 -25.85 18.16
N LEU A 178 -10.62 -25.22 19.31
CA LEU A 178 -11.67 -24.39 19.91
C LEU A 178 -11.47 -22.93 19.49
N HIS A 179 -12.36 -22.41 18.66
CA HIS A 179 -12.37 -21.02 18.24
C HIS A 179 -13.27 -20.18 19.14
N LEU A 180 -12.77 -19.03 19.59
CA LEU A 180 -13.48 -18.08 20.42
C LEU A 180 -13.61 -16.76 19.66
N PHE A 181 -14.82 -16.47 19.20
CA PHE A 181 -15.13 -15.20 18.54
C PHE A 181 -15.37 -14.12 19.59
N LEU A 182 -14.49 -13.11 19.61
CA LEU A 182 -14.61 -11.94 20.46
C LEU A 182 -15.62 -10.95 19.83
N PRO A 183 -16.70 -10.58 20.56
CA PRO A 183 -17.62 -9.56 20.08
C PRO A 183 -16.97 -8.17 20.08
N PRO A 184 -17.53 -7.19 19.36
CA PRO A 184 -17.15 -5.79 19.54
C PRO A 184 -17.34 -5.36 21.00
N VAL A 185 -16.37 -4.65 21.54
CA VAL A 185 -16.36 -4.10 22.90
C VAL A 185 -16.05 -2.62 22.84
N LYS A 186 -16.56 -1.84 23.82
CA LYS A 186 -16.52 -0.38 23.77
C LYS A 186 -15.13 0.23 23.94
N GLY A 187 -14.21 -0.47 24.60
CA GLY A 187 -12.90 0.07 24.89
C GLY A 187 -11.85 -1.02 25.06
N THR A 188 -10.60 -0.61 24.90
CA THR A 188 -9.42 -1.46 24.99
C THR A 188 -9.33 -2.20 26.32
N GLU A 189 -9.65 -1.54 27.43
CA GLU A 189 -9.63 -2.17 28.75
C GLU A 189 -10.66 -3.30 28.89
N ASP A 190 -11.79 -3.20 28.20
CA ASP A 190 -12.79 -4.27 28.15
C ASP A 190 -12.29 -5.43 27.28
N PHE A 191 -11.65 -5.13 26.14
CA PHE A 191 -11.01 -6.14 25.31
C PHE A 191 -9.96 -6.93 26.09
N LEU A 192 -9.06 -6.24 26.80
CA LEU A 192 -8.01 -6.86 27.61
C LEU A 192 -8.57 -7.67 28.78
N ASP A 193 -9.62 -7.19 29.47
CA ASP A 193 -10.28 -7.95 30.55
C ASP A 193 -10.96 -9.23 30.03
N LEU A 194 -11.57 -9.18 28.83
CA LEU A 194 -12.16 -10.35 28.18
C LEU A 194 -11.09 -11.37 27.79
N VAL A 195 -10.03 -10.94 27.10
CA VAL A 195 -8.91 -11.81 26.70
C VAL A 195 -8.22 -12.43 27.92
N ALA A 196 -7.95 -11.65 28.97
CA ALA A 196 -7.36 -12.16 30.21
C ALA A 196 -8.27 -13.16 30.93
N THR A 197 -9.59 -12.94 30.88
CA THR A 197 -10.58 -13.88 31.44
C THR A 197 -10.57 -15.19 30.65
N ILE A 198 -10.54 -15.12 29.32
CA ILE A 198 -10.43 -16.29 28.44
C ILE A 198 -9.13 -17.05 28.71
N GLU A 199 -7.99 -16.37 28.77
CA GLU A 199 -6.68 -16.96 29.07
C GLU A 199 -6.72 -17.72 30.42
N LYS A 200 -7.32 -17.11 31.45
CA LYS A 200 -7.46 -17.75 32.77
C LYS A 200 -8.28 -19.04 32.69
N VAL A 201 -9.38 -19.03 31.93
CA VAL A 201 -10.26 -20.20 31.77
C VAL A 201 -9.58 -21.28 30.93
N ALA A 202 -8.98 -20.91 29.80
CA ALA A 202 -8.22 -21.80 28.92
C ALA A 202 -7.09 -22.51 29.69
N LYS A 203 -6.35 -21.77 30.53
CA LYS A 203 -5.31 -22.34 31.40
C LYS A 203 -5.88 -23.27 32.48
N ALA A 204 -7.00 -22.91 33.10
CA ALA A 204 -7.62 -23.74 34.14
C ALA A 204 -8.21 -25.04 33.60
N LEU A 205 -8.66 -25.04 32.34
CA LEU A 205 -9.19 -26.21 31.65
C LEU A 205 -8.13 -26.98 30.86
N GLU A 206 -6.90 -26.46 30.76
CA GLU A 206 -5.82 -26.99 29.92
C GLU A 206 -6.23 -27.16 28.45
N LEU A 207 -7.07 -26.24 27.94
CA LEU A 207 -7.57 -26.26 26.57
C LEU A 207 -6.94 -25.13 25.75
N PRO A 208 -6.24 -25.43 24.64
CA PRO A 208 -5.78 -24.42 23.71
C PRO A 208 -6.96 -23.80 22.95
N VAL A 209 -6.91 -22.48 22.72
CA VAL A 209 -7.97 -21.72 22.05
C VAL A 209 -7.39 -20.84 20.94
N ILE A 210 -8.17 -20.63 19.89
CA ILE A 210 -7.88 -19.64 18.84
C ILE A 210 -8.83 -18.47 19.03
N LEU A 211 -8.30 -17.26 19.15
CA LEU A 211 -9.09 -16.05 19.19
C LEU A 211 -9.36 -15.55 17.77
N GLU A 212 -10.59 -15.15 17.51
CA GLU A 212 -11.03 -14.54 16.26
C GLU A 212 -12.10 -13.47 16.54
N GLY A 213 -12.57 -12.76 15.52
CA GLY A 213 -13.64 -11.77 15.65
C GLY A 213 -13.14 -10.34 15.64
N THR A 214 -13.77 -9.48 16.44
CA THR A 214 -13.55 -8.03 16.38
C THR A 214 -12.35 -7.62 17.24
N ALA A 215 -11.38 -6.94 16.63
CA ALA A 215 -10.27 -6.29 17.32
C ALA A 215 -10.77 -5.06 18.13
N PRO A 216 -10.03 -4.59 19.16
CA PRO A 216 -10.36 -3.33 19.80
C PRO A 216 -10.14 -2.16 18.83
N ASP A 217 -10.74 -1.02 19.15
CA ASP A 217 -10.43 0.25 18.50
C ASP A 217 -8.94 0.60 18.63
N TYR A 218 -8.48 1.55 17.81
CA TYR A 218 -7.12 2.07 17.89
C TYR A 218 -6.81 2.59 19.30
N ASP A 219 -5.70 2.11 19.87
CA ASP A 219 -5.20 2.53 21.17
C ASP A 219 -3.67 2.60 21.13
N PRO A 220 -3.07 3.79 21.34
CA PRO A 220 -1.61 3.94 21.25
C PRO A 220 -0.85 3.12 22.31
N ARG A 221 -1.53 2.64 23.37
CA ARG A 221 -0.93 1.81 24.42
C ARG A 221 -0.76 0.35 24.00
N ILE A 222 -1.30 -0.06 22.84
CA ILE A 222 -1.18 -1.43 22.29
C ILE A 222 -0.40 -1.40 20.98
N GLN A 223 0.69 -2.17 20.95
CA GLN A 223 1.42 -2.45 19.71
C GLN A 223 0.71 -3.55 18.92
N VAL A 224 0.51 -3.34 17.63
CA VAL A 224 -0.23 -4.27 16.75
C VAL A 224 0.61 -4.57 15.51
N VAL A 225 0.80 -5.86 15.23
CA VAL A 225 1.26 -6.34 13.93
C VAL A 225 0.06 -6.95 13.21
N LYS A 226 -0.20 -6.54 11.97
CA LYS A 226 -1.27 -7.13 11.14
C LYS A 226 -0.65 -7.83 9.95
N VAL A 227 -1.00 -9.11 9.77
CA VAL A 227 -0.60 -9.91 8.61
C VAL A 227 -1.85 -10.25 7.82
N THR A 228 -1.96 -9.72 6.61
CA THR A 228 -3.15 -9.86 5.76
C THR A 228 -2.78 -10.40 4.38
N PRO A 229 -3.57 -11.33 3.82
CA PRO A 229 -3.36 -11.79 2.45
C PRO A 229 -3.79 -10.72 1.45
N ASP A 230 -3.00 -10.51 0.40
CA ASP A 230 -3.34 -9.68 -0.76
C ASP A 230 -3.07 -10.50 -2.04
N PRO A 231 -3.68 -10.22 -3.22
CA PRO A 231 -3.48 -11.04 -4.40
C PRO A 231 -2.00 -11.17 -4.81
N GLY A 232 -1.42 -12.35 -4.54
CA GLY A 232 -0.04 -12.69 -4.89
C GLY A 232 1.03 -12.27 -3.87
N VAL A 233 0.66 -11.61 -2.78
CA VAL A 233 1.60 -11.19 -1.70
C VAL A 233 0.94 -11.30 -0.32
N ILE A 234 1.71 -11.10 0.75
CA ILE A 234 1.16 -10.81 2.08
C ILE A 234 1.53 -9.39 2.47
N GLU A 235 0.60 -8.67 3.06
CA GLU A 235 0.85 -7.36 3.64
C GLU A 235 1.11 -7.53 5.13
N VAL A 236 2.22 -6.97 5.61
CA VAL A 236 2.59 -6.96 7.03
C VAL A 236 2.65 -5.51 7.50
N ASN A 237 1.65 -5.08 8.25
CA ASN A 237 1.66 -3.77 8.90
C ASN A 237 2.40 -3.90 10.23
N LEU A 238 3.52 -3.20 10.35
CA LEU A 238 4.32 -3.17 11.56
C LEU A 238 3.85 -2.09 12.52
N GLN A 239 4.17 -2.30 13.78
CA GLN A 239 4.00 -1.34 14.84
C GLN A 239 4.98 -0.15 14.72
N PRO A 240 4.66 1.03 15.27
CA PRO A 240 5.58 2.17 15.29
C PRO A 240 6.93 1.82 15.94
N SER A 241 8.02 2.37 15.40
CA SER A 241 9.36 2.22 16.00
C SER A 241 9.80 3.56 16.60
N ALA A 242 10.07 3.58 17.91
CA ALA A 242 10.40 4.80 18.65
C ALA A 242 11.85 5.27 18.43
N SER A 243 12.75 4.36 18.06
CA SER A 243 14.16 4.65 17.81
C SER A 243 14.65 4.06 16.48
N TRP A 244 15.84 4.50 16.06
CA TRP A 244 16.50 3.92 14.89
C TRP A 244 16.86 2.44 15.13
N ASP A 245 17.41 2.11 16.30
CA ASP A 245 17.80 0.74 16.64
C ASP A 245 16.60 -0.21 16.64
N GLU A 246 15.45 0.26 17.12
CA GLU A 246 14.20 -0.51 17.06
C GLU A 246 13.72 -0.70 15.62
N LEU A 247 13.77 0.34 14.78
CA LEU A 247 13.43 0.21 13.36
C LEU A 247 14.34 -0.79 12.63
N VAL A 248 15.64 -0.75 12.91
CA VAL A 248 16.62 -1.71 12.37
C VAL A 248 16.28 -3.12 12.83
N HIS A 249 16.01 -3.31 14.11
CA HIS A 249 15.67 -4.62 14.68
C HIS A 249 14.39 -5.18 14.06
N ASN A 250 13.31 -4.41 14.03
CA ASN A 250 12.01 -4.82 13.49
C ASN A 250 12.11 -5.14 12.00
N THR A 251 12.78 -4.30 11.21
CA THR A 251 12.96 -4.51 9.77
C THR A 251 13.80 -5.75 9.48
N THR A 252 14.92 -5.93 10.20
CA THR A 252 15.79 -7.11 10.01
C THR A 252 15.05 -8.39 10.37
N THR A 253 14.34 -8.40 11.50
CA THR A 253 13.53 -9.54 11.95
C THR A 253 12.43 -9.88 10.94
N LEU A 254 11.72 -8.88 10.40
CA LEU A 254 10.68 -9.12 9.39
C LEU A 254 11.24 -9.84 8.16
N TYR A 255 12.39 -9.38 7.63
CA TYR A 255 13.02 -10.00 6.46
C TYR A 255 13.50 -11.43 6.77
N GLU A 256 14.07 -11.66 7.96
CA GLU A 256 14.52 -12.98 8.39
C GLU A 256 13.35 -13.96 8.55
N GLU A 257 12.29 -13.58 9.25
CA GLU A 257 11.10 -14.40 9.45
C GLU A 257 10.37 -14.69 8.12
N ALA A 258 10.28 -13.69 7.24
CA ALA A 258 9.75 -13.87 5.89
C ALA A 258 10.56 -14.92 5.10
N HIS A 259 11.90 -14.83 5.16
CA HIS A 259 12.78 -15.79 4.52
C HIS A 259 12.59 -17.22 5.08
N LEU A 260 12.52 -17.37 6.40
CA LEU A 260 12.26 -18.66 7.06
C LEU A 260 10.90 -19.25 6.68
N CYS A 261 9.91 -18.39 6.39
CA CYS A 261 8.60 -18.76 5.88
C CYS A 261 8.56 -19.00 4.35
N ARG A 262 9.71 -18.94 3.66
CA ARG A 262 9.84 -19.07 2.19
C ARG A 262 9.13 -17.97 1.40
N LEU A 263 9.00 -16.80 2.00
CA LEU A 263 8.56 -15.58 1.34
C LEU A 263 9.79 -14.83 0.84
N ALA A 264 9.62 -14.08 -0.26
CA ALA A 264 10.67 -13.26 -0.86
C ALA A 264 10.10 -11.88 -1.21
N THR A 265 10.97 -10.87 -1.24
CA THR A 265 10.63 -9.50 -1.64
C THR A 265 10.93 -9.22 -3.11
N GLU A 266 11.56 -10.17 -3.79
CA GLU A 266 11.99 -10.09 -5.18
C GLU A 266 11.51 -11.29 -5.99
N LYS A 267 11.45 -11.14 -7.31
CA LYS A 267 11.16 -12.20 -8.28
C LYS A 267 11.89 -11.98 -9.60
N PHE A 268 11.92 -13.02 -10.42
CA PHE A 268 12.37 -12.91 -11.80
C PHE A 268 11.18 -12.91 -12.77
N MET A 269 11.19 -11.99 -13.71
CA MET A 269 10.29 -11.99 -14.87
C MET A 269 10.65 -13.13 -15.83
N ILE A 270 9.75 -13.44 -16.77
CA ILE A 270 9.95 -14.51 -17.77
C ILE A 270 11.25 -14.33 -18.56
N ASP A 271 11.62 -13.09 -18.85
CA ASP A 271 12.82 -12.75 -19.60
C ASP A 271 14.11 -12.75 -18.75
N GLY A 272 14.01 -13.12 -17.48
CA GLY A 272 15.09 -13.08 -16.51
C GLY A 272 15.31 -11.73 -15.85
N ARG A 273 14.52 -10.68 -16.13
CA ARG A 273 14.66 -9.39 -15.42
C ARG A 273 14.38 -9.58 -13.93
N HIS A 274 15.24 -9.01 -13.10
CA HIS A 274 15.06 -8.98 -11.65
C HIS A 274 14.15 -7.79 -11.29
N CYS A 275 13.13 -8.01 -10.47
CA CYS A 275 12.22 -6.96 -10.01
C CYS A 275 11.61 -7.32 -8.64
N GLY A 276 10.92 -6.36 -8.01
CA GLY A 276 10.16 -6.64 -6.81
C GLY A 276 8.94 -7.52 -7.09
N THR A 277 8.33 -8.05 -6.03
CA THR A 277 7.14 -8.90 -6.15
C THR A 277 5.93 -8.15 -6.73
N GLY A 278 5.95 -6.82 -6.71
CA GLY A 278 4.81 -5.93 -7.00
C GLY A 278 4.10 -5.45 -5.73
N GLY A 279 4.50 -5.94 -4.55
CA GLY A 279 4.07 -5.40 -3.26
C GLY A 279 4.81 -4.11 -2.91
N GLY A 280 4.09 -3.11 -2.40
CA GLY A 280 4.67 -1.87 -1.90
C GLY A 280 5.37 -2.05 -0.54
N ASN A 281 6.27 -1.13 -0.22
CA ASN A 281 6.88 -0.94 1.10
C ASN A 281 6.49 0.44 1.61
N HIS A 282 5.21 0.62 1.95
CA HIS A 282 4.71 1.94 2.32
C HIS A 282 5.36 2.41 3.62
N ILE A 283 5.98 3.58 3.60
CA ILE A 283 6.65 4.15 4.76
C ILE A 283 5.73 5.18 5.41
N ILE A 284 5.36 4.94 6.66
CA ILE A 284 4.43 5.80 7.40
C ILE A 284 5.22 6.76 8.29
N ILE A 285 4.90 8.05 8.19
CA ILE A 285 5.47 9.13 8.99
C ILE A 285 4.38 9.62 9.95
N GLY A 286 4.69 9.70 11.24
CA GLY A 286 3.74 10.09 12.28
C GLY A 286 4.39 10.22 13.65
N GLY A 287 3.55 10.40 14.68
CA GLY A 287 3.91 10.36 16.08
C GLY A 287 3.25 9.17 16.80
N GLU A 288 3.64 8.92 18.05
CA GLU A 288 3.01 7.90 18.91
C GLU A 288 1.52 8.20 19.13
N THR A 289 1.18 9.47 19.26
CA THR A 289 -0.20 9.97 19.24
C THR A 289 -0.40 10.95 18.08
N PRO A 290 -1.65 11.19 17.63
CA PRO A 290 -1.89 12.20 16.60
C PRO A 290 -1.38 13.59 17.02
N SER A 291 -1.50 13.94 18.30
CA SER A 291 -0.99 15.21 18.84
C SER A 291 0.54 15.33 18.79
N ASP A 292 1.25 14.21 18.79
CA ASP A 292 2.71 14.17 18.65
C ASP A 292 3.18 14.15 17.19
N SER A 293 2.26 13.98 16.23
CA SER A 293 2.60 13.94 14.81
C SER A 293 3.32 15.21 14.37
N PRO A 294 4.50 15.11 13.73
CA PRO A 294 5.21 16.29 13.24
C PRO A 294 4.41 17.01 12.15
N LEU A 295 3.58 16.29 11.39
CA LEU A 295 2.75 16.85 10.32
C LEU A 295 1.61 17.71 10.85
N LEU A 296 1.03 17.33 11.99
CA LEU A 296 -0.05 18.11 12.62
C LEU A 296 0.49 19.26 13.46
N ARG A 297 1.65 19.07 14.11
CA ARG A 297 2.32 20.13 14.89
C ARG A 297 2.92 21.21 14.00
N ARG A 298 3.39 20.85 12.81
CA ARG A 298 3.97 21.76 11.81
C ARG A 298 3.33 21.49 10.43
N PRO A 299 2.17 22.09 10.15
CA PRO A 299 1.49 21.98 8.86
C PRO A 299 2.36 22.27 7.62
N ASP A 300 3.36 23.14 7.75
CA ASP A 300 4.30 23.49 6.69
C ASP A 300 5.27 22.35 6.32
N LEU A 301 5.35 21.31 7.15
CA LEU A 301 6.16 20.12 6.86
C LEU A 301 5.63 19.36 5.63
N LEU A 302 4.32 19.13 5.53
CA LEU A 302 3.73 18.44 4.37
C LEU A 302 3.96 19.25 3.09
N ARG A 303 3.79 20.57 3.16
CA ARG A 303 4.15 21.47 2.06
C ARG A 303 5.62 21.31 1.66
N SER A 304 6.53 21.36 2.63
CA SER A 304 7.98 21.24 2.38
C SER A 304 8.31 19.93 1.66
N MET A 305 7.71 18.82 2.12
CA MET A 305 7.89 17.52 1.47
C MET A 305 7.33 17.51 0.04
N VAL A 306 6.10 17.98 -0.17
CA VAL A 306 5.49 18.00 -1.51
C VAL A 306 6.30 18.89 -2.46
N THR A 307 6.75 20.08 -2.03
CA THR A 307 7.59 20.96 -2.84
C THR A 307 8.94 20.32 -3.14
N PHE A 308 9.57 19.67 -2.17
CA PHE A 308 10.87 19.04 -2.37
C PHE A 308 10.78 17.83 -3.33
N TRP A 309 9.73 17.01 -3.21
CA TRP A 309 9.44 15.95 -4.18
C TRP A 309 9.16 16.54 -5.56
N ASN A 310 8.40 17.63 -5.65
CA ASN A 310 8.20 18.32 -6.91
C ASN A 310 9.55 18.75 -7.53
N HIS A 311 10.53 19.20 -6.75
CA HIS A 311 11.84 19.59 -7.28
C HIS A 311 12.75 18.41 -7.63
N HIS A 312 12.56 17.27 -6.97
CA HIS A 312 13.43 16.10 -7.09
C HIS A 312 12.66 14.85 -7.54
N PRO A 313 12.39 14.70 -8.86
CA PRO A 313 11.70 13.53 -9.41
C PRO A 313 12.34 12.19 -9.05
N SER A 314 13.64 12.16 -8.73
CA SER A 314 14.31 10.94 -8.28
C SER A 314 13.65 10.29 -7.07
N LEU A 315 13.08 11.09 -6.16
CA LEU A 315 12.41 10.59 -4.97
C LEU A 315 11.11 9.84 -5.29
N SER A 316 10.46 10.16 -6.41
CA SER A 316 9.27 9.45 -6.91
C SER A 316 9.64 8.16 -7.67
N TYR A 317 10.78 8.16 -8.36
CA TYR A 317 11.08 7.17 -9.39
C TYR A 317 12.17 6.16 -9.05
N LEU A 318 13.18 6.53 -8.25
CA LEU A 318 14.30 5.64 -7.91
C LEU A 318 13.85 4.43 -7.08
N PHE A 319 12.88 4.63 -6.19
CA PHE A 319 12.40 3.61 -5.25
C PHE A 319 11.09 2.95 -5.65
N SER A 320 10.50 3.34 -6.78
CA SER A 320 9.22 2.80 -7.25
C SER A 320 9.39 1.49 -8.02
N GLY A 321 8.30 0.74 -8.10
CA GLY A 321 8.22 -0.47 -8.92
C GLY A 321 8.18 -0.17 -10.42
N LEU A 322 7.93 -1.22 -11.22
CA LEU A 322 7.89 -1.10 -12.68
C LEU A 322 6.69 -0.30 -13.20
N PHE A 323 5.55 -0.37 -12.51
CA PHE A 323 4.32 0.29 -12.91
C PHE A 323 4.27 1.72 -12.37
N VAL A 324 4.74 2.67 -13.18
CA VAL A 324 4.71 4.11 -12.90
C VAL A 324 3.86 4.86 -13.92
N GLY A 325 3.62 6.15 -13.65
CA GLY A 325 2.81 7.02 -14.48
C GLY A 325 1.45 7.35 -13.86
N PRO A 326 0.61 8.11 -14.57
CA PRO A 326 -0.62 8.70 -14.01
C PRO A 326 -1.63 7.67 -13.51
N THR A 327 -1.62 6.47 -14.07
CA THR A 327 -2.57 5.39 -13.71
C THR A 327 -1.97 4.35 -12.77
N SER A 328 -0.77 4.59 -12.26
CA SER A 328 -0.07 3.69 -11.32
C SER A 328 -0.75 3.62 -9.94
N GLN A 329 -0.16 2.86 -9.01
CA GLN A 329 -0.67 2.73 -7.65
C GLN A 329 -0.28 3.90 -6.72
N ALA A 330 0.61 4.77 -7.19
CA ALA A 330 1.14 5.93 -6.46
C ALA A 330 1.63 6.98 -7.46
N PRO A 331 0.75 7.57 -8.30
CA PRO A 331 1.16 8.55 -9.28
C PRO A 331 1.64 9.80 -8.55
N ARG A 332 2.61 10.46 -9.15
CA ARG A 332 3.11 11.75 -8.71
C ARG A 332 2.08 12.83 -9.05
N ILE A 333 2.02 13.88 -8.23
CA ILE A 333 0.96 14.91 -8.30
C ILE A 333 0.84 15.59 -9.68
N ASP A 334 1.95 15.75 -10.40
CA ASP A 334 2.03 16.43 -11.70
C ASP A 334 2.01 15.48 -12.91
N GLU A 335 1.73 14.19 -12.73
CA GLU A 335 1.63 13.24 -13.85
C GLU A 335 0.22 13.14 -14.46
N ALA A 336 -0.83 13.39 -13.67
CA ALA A 336 -2.21 13.06 -14.03
C ALA A 336 -3.04 14.23 -14.58
N ARG A 337 -2.85 15.43 -14.02
CA ARG A 337 -3.70 16.59 -14.29
C ARG A 337 -2.85 17.86 -14.44
N ASN A 338 -3.01 18.54 -15.56
CA ASN A 338 -2.14 19.63 -16.02
C ASN A 338 -2.15 20.89 -15.13
N ASP A 339 -3.25 21.17 -14.44
CA ASP A 339 -3.40 22.33 -13.54
C ASP A 339 -3.11 22.01 -12.07
N SER A 340 -2.70 20.78 -11.73
CA SER A 340 -2.46 20.35 -10.35
C SER A 340 -1.42 21.23 -9.64
N ILE A 341 -0.35 21.60 -10.34
CA ILE A 341 0.68 22.49 -9.77
C ILE A 341 0.12 23.89 -9.47
N HIS A 342 -0.74 24.42 -10.33
CA HIS A 342 -1.37 25.72 -10.09
C HIS A 342 -2.30 25.68 -8.87
N GLU A 343 -3.16 24.67 -8.78
CA GLU A 343 -4.06 24.48 -7.64
C GLU A 343 -3.28 24.25 -6.34
N LEU A 344 -2.14 23.56 -6.41
CA LEU A 344 -1.26 23.36 -5.26
C LEU A 344 -0.61 24.69 -4.79
N GLU A 345 -0.21 25.57 -5.71
CA GLU A 345 0.27 26.92 -5.36
C GLU A 345 -0.81 27.73 -4.63
N ILE A 346 -2.09 27.59 -5.02
CA ILE A 346 -3.22 28.22 -4.32
C ILE A 346 -3.39 27.60 -2.93
N ALA A 347 -3.36 26.27 -2.82
CA ALA A 347 -3.45 25.57 -1.54
C ALA A 347 -2.36 26.07 -0.57
N PHE A 348 -1.11 26.21 -1.02
CA PHE A 348 -0.02 26.75 -0.20
C PHE A 348 -0.30 28.15 0.32
N LYS A 349 -0.86 29.05 -0.51
CA LYS A 349 -1.23 30.41 -0.08
C LYS A 349 -2.31 30.41 1.00
N THR A 350 -3.28 29.49 0.92
CA THR A 350 -4.32 29.39 1.96
C THR A 350 -3.77 28.94 3.31
N LEU A 351 -2.68 28.16 3.32
CA LEU A 351 -1.98 27.74 4.53
C LEU A 351 -1.06 28.81 5.12
N GLU A 352 -0.71 29.85 4.36
CA GLU A 352 0.11 30.99 4.78
C GLU A 352 -0.71 32.15 5.38
N MET A 353 -2.04 32.06 5.41
CA MET A 353 -2.92 33.08 6.00
C MET A 353 -2.69 33.23 7.52
N GLU A 354 -3.10 34.36 8.12
CA GLU A 354 -2.80 34.67 9.53
C GLU A 354 -3.23 33.56 10.51
N GLY A 355 -2.28 33.10 11.32
CA GLY A 355 -2.48 32.06 12.34
C GLY A 355 -1.86 30.71 11.95
N THR A 356 -1.80 29.77 12.90
CA THR A 356 -1.42 28.38 12.60
C THR A 356 -2.67 27.64 12.12
N PRO A 357 -2.67 27.05 10.90
CA PRO A 357 -3.85 26.36 10.39
C PRO A 357 -4.17 25.15 11.27
N LEU A 358 -5.46 24.93 11.52
CA LEU A 358 -5.94 23.76 12.25
C LEU A 358 -5.70 22.49 11.41
N PRO A 359 -5.47 21.32 12.03
CA PRO A 359 -5.19 20.06 11.33
C PRO A 359 -6.14 19.72 10.16
N TRP A 360 -7.44 19.93 10.33
CA TRP A 360 -8.44 19.66 9.29
C TRP A 360 -8.36 20.63 8.10
N GLN A 361 -7.84 21.85 8.31
CA GLN A 361 -7.64 22.82 7.22
C GLN A 361 -6.50 22.37 6.32
N VAL A 362 -5.43 21.82 6.92
CA VAL A 362 -4.32 21.20 6.19
C VAL A 362 -4.83 20.03 5.36
N ASP A 363 -5.56 19.11 5.99
CA ASP A 363 -6.17 17.97 5.30
C ASP A 363 -7.01 18.41 4.10
N ARG A 364 -7.94 19.36 4.29
CA ARG A 364 -8.81 19.85 3.22
C ARG A 364 -8.07 20.61 2.11
N ALA A 365 -6.96 21.27 2.42
CA ALA A 365 -6.13 21.95 1.41
C ALA A 365 -5.45 20.96 0.46
N PHE A 366 -5.09 19.75 0.94
CA PHE A 366 -4.36 18.75 0.15
C PHE A 366 -5.22 17.60 -0.36
N ARG A 367 -6.31 17.22 0.30
CA ARG A 367 -7.06 15.98 0.07
C ARG A 367 -7.53 15.78 -1.36
N ASN A 368 -7.92 16.84 -2.05
CA ASN A 368 -8.41 16.75 -3.43
C ASN A 368 -7.31 17.03 -4.48
N LEU A 369 -6.07 17.24 -4.03
CA LEU A 369 -4.89 17.43 -4.88
C LEU A 369 -3.99 16.19 -4.84
N LEU A 370 -3.88 15.54 -3.67
CA LEU A 370 -3.14 14.30 -3.46
C LEU A 370 -4.05 13.09 -3.75
N ILE A 371 -4.39 12.91 -5.02
CA ILE A 371 -5.29 11.88 -5.53
C ILE A 371 -4.77 11.28 -6.83
N ASP A 372 -5.23 10.07 -7.15
CA ASP A 372 -5.11 9.52 -8.49
C ASP A 372 -6.14 10.17 -9.48
N PRO A 373 -6.08 9.87 -10.79
CA PRO A 373 -7.04 10.39 -11.77
C PRO A 373 -8.51 10.03 -11.51
N THR A 374 -8.79 9.07 -10.63
CA THR A 374 -10.15 8.64 -10.25
C THR A 374 -10.64 9.32 -8.96
N GLY A 375 -9.83 10.18 -8.34
CA GLY A 375 -10.15 10.84 -7.07
C GLY A 375 -9.81 10.02 -5.83
N ASN A 376 -8.99 8.96 -5.97
CA ASN A 376 -8.64 8.08 -4.87
C ASN A 376 -7.36 8.56 -4.15
N THR A 377 -7.52 9.00 -2.91
CA THR A 377 -6.45 9.44 -2.00
C THR A 377 -5.54 8.30 -1.53
N HIS A 378 -6.08 7.08 -1.43
CA HIS A 378 -5.31 5.89 -1.08
C HIS A 378 -4.32 5.49 -2.18
N ARG A 379 -4.51 6.00 -3.40
CA ARG A 379 -3.64 5.71 -4.54
C ARG A 379 -2.64 6.82 -4.84
N ALA A 380 -2.55 7.87 -4.03
CA ALA A 380 -1.57 8.94 -4.24
C ALA A 380 -0.19 8.58 -3.70
N GLU A 381 0.88 9.16 -4.27
CA GLU A 381 2.24 9.07 -3.72
C GLU A 381 2.31 9.50 -2.24
N PHE A 382 1.67 10.63 -1.93
CA PHE A 382 1.45 11.14 -0.57
C PHE A 382 0.03 10.81 -0.12
N CYS A 383 -0.17 9.67 0.54
CA CYS A 383 -1.48 9.28 1.01
C CYS A 383 -1.79 9.92 2.38
N ILE A 384 -2.83 10.76 2.42
CA ILE A 384 -3.26 11.51 3.60
C ILE A 384 -4.55 10.98 4.25
N ASP A 385 -4.97 9.75 3.92
CA ASP A 385 -6.22 9.17 4.45
C ASP A 385 -6.23 9.07 5.98
N LYS A 386 -5.05 8.89 6.56
CA LYS A 386 -4.83 8.76 8.00
C LYS A 386 -4.28 10.05 8.62
N LEU A 387 -4.24 11.17 7.89
CA LEU A 387 -3.70 12.44 8.38
C LEU A 387 -4.68 13.11 9.36
N TYR A 388 -5.74 13.76 8.85
CA TYR A 388 -6.75 14.38 9.70
C TYR A 388 -8.10 14.55 8.97
N SER A 389 -8.78 13.45 8.68
CA SER A 389 -10.13 13.54 8.10
C SER A 389 -11.12 14.13 9.10
N PRO A 390 -11.86 15.22 8.77
CA PRO A 390 -12.90 15.73 9.65
C PRO A 390 -14.12 14.80 9.71
N ASP A 391 -14.27 13.89 8.75
CA ASP A 391 -15.48 13.08 8.54
C ASP A 391 -15.57 11.86 9.48
N SER A 392 -14.44 11.38 10.02
CA SER A 392 -14.42 10.26 10.97
C SER A 392 -13.28 10.36 11.99
N ALA A 393 -13.50 9.83 13.19
CA ALA A 393 -12.46 9.74 14.23
C ALA A 393 -11.30 8.82 13.79
N THR A 394 -11.59 7.75 13.05
CA THR A 394 -10.59 6.78 12.57
C THR A 394 -9.63 7.36 11.53
N GLY A 395 -9.97 8.48 10.89
CA GLY A 395 -9.11 9.19 9.93
C GLY A 395 -8.23 10.27 10.55
N ARG A 396 -8.24 10.45 11.89
CA ARG A 396 -7.50 11.51 12.61
C ARG A 396 -6.27 10.97 13.32
N LEU A 397 -5.44 10.22 12.60
CA LEU A 397 -4.28 9.54 13.19
C LEU A 397 -2.99 10.37 13.11
N GLY A 398 -2.96 11.46 12.36
CA GLY A 398 -1.77 12.28 12.15
C GLY A 398 -0.70 11.58 11.31
N LEU A 399 -1.07 10.64 10.46
CA LEU A 399 -0.15 9.82 9.68
C LEU A 399 -0.14 10.24 8.21
N LEU A 400 1.07 10.33 7.63
CA LEU A 400 1.29 10.40 6.19
C LEU A 400 1.89 9.07 5.74
N GLU A 401 1.31 8.48 4.71
CA GLU A 401 1.77 7.22 4.13
C GLU A 401 2.42 7.47 2.77
N MET A 402 3.73 7.20 2.68
CA MET A 402 4.51 7.31 1.44
C MET A 402 4.37 6.01 0.64
N ARG A 403 3.74 6.07 -0.53
CA ARG A 403 3.33 4.86 -1.27
C ARG A 403 4.19 4.50 -2.48
N ASN A 404 5.05 5.41 -2.93
CA ASN A 404 5.87 5.23 -4.13
C ASN A 404 7.13 4.35 -3.91
N PHE A 405 7.14 3.53 -2.86
CA PHE A 405 8.26 2.66 -2.49
C PHE A 405 7.88 1.20 -2.78
N GLU A 406 8.65 0.53 -3.63
CA GLU A 406 8.59 -0.93 -3.78
C GLU A 406 9.42 -1.59 -2.67
N MET A 407 9.01 -2.81 -2.26
CA MET A 407 9.78 -3.59 -1.30
C MET A 407 11.16 -3.96 -1.86
N PRO A 408 12.26 -3.49 -1.23
CA PRO A 408 13.59 -3.78 -1.75
C PRO A 408 14.01 -5.23 -1.44
N PRO A 409 15.02 -5.74 -2.16
CA PRO A 409 15.48 -7.13 -2.00
C PRO A 409 16.18 -7.39 -0.66
N HIS A 410 16.60 -6.34 0.06
CA HIS A 410 17.37 -6.47 1.30
C HIS A 410 16.95 -5.44 2.35
N HIS A 411 16.93 -5.85 3.63
CA HIS A 411 16.54 -4.98 4.75
C HIS A 411 17.41 -3.71 4.86
N GLN A 412 18.71 -3.78 4.54
CA GLN A 412 19.58 -2.60 4.53
C GLN A 412 19.17 -1.57 3.47
N MET A 413 18.70 -2.02 2.31
CA MET A 413 18.17 -1.13 1.28
C MET A 413 16.87 -0.46 1.74
N SER A 414 16.01 -1.18 2.47
CA SER A 414 14.81 -0.62 3.09
C SER A 414 15.18 0.42 4.15
N LEU A 415 16.13 0.11 5.03
CA LEU A 415 16.60 1.03 6.07
C LEU A 415 17.24 2.29 5.46
N ALA A 416 17.99 2.18 4.36
CA ALA A 416 18.53 3.34 3.66
C ALA A 416 17.43 4.29 3.15
N GLN A 417 16.30 3.76 2.63
CA GLN A 417 15.12 4.56 2.26
C GLN A 417 14.53 5.28 3.48
N HIS A 418 14.37 4.57 4.60
CA HIS A 418 13.88 5.16 5.85
C HIS A 418 14.82 6.26 6.36
N LEU A 419 16.14 6.09 6.24
CA LEU A 419 17.12 7.07 6.68
C LEU A 419 16.98 8.40 5.93
N VAL A 420 16.82 8.35 4.59
CA VAL A 420 16.61 9.55 3.76
C VAL A 420 15.32 10.25 4.14
N LEU A 421 14.21 9.52 4.28
CA LEU A 421 12.93 10.11 4.69
C LEU A 421 13.01 10.76 6.07
N ARG A 422 13.62 10.08 7.05
CA ARG A 422 13.82 10.63 8.40
C ARG A 422 14.69 11.89 8.38
N ALA A 423 15.78 11.88 7.60
CA ALA A 423 16.66 13.04 7.46
C ALA A 423 15.95 14.23 6.81
N LEU A 424 15.15 14.00 5.76
CA LEU A 424 14.34 15.04 5.11
C LEU A 424 13.29 15.63 6.06
N VAL A 425 12.57 14.79 6.81
CA VAL A 425 11.62 15.27 7.84
C VAL A 425 12.33 16.13 8.88
N ALA A 426 13.47 15.67 9.40
CA ALA A 426 14.25 16.44 10.38
C ALA A 426 14.80 17.75 9.80
N ARG A 427 15.25 17.73 8.54
CA ARG A 427 15.73 18.90 7.79
C ARG A 427 14.62 19.94 7.62
N PHE A 428 13.45 19.55 7.15
CA PHE A 428 12.30 20.45 6.98
C PHE A 428 11.70 20.93 8.30
N TRP A 429 11.78 20.12 9.36
CA TRP A 429 11.36 20.53 10.70
C TRP A 429 12.18 21.72 11.21
N ARG A 430 13.51 21.68 11.02
CA ARG A 430 14.41 22.79 11.36
C ARG A 430 14.23 23.97 10.43
N GLU A 431 14.23 23.72 9.12
CA GLU A 431 14.19 24.76 8.08
C GLU A 431 13.17 24.38 6.99
N PRO A 432 11.99 25.02 6.99
CA PRO A 432 10.94 24.76 5.99
C PRO A 432 11.42 24.98 4.56
N TYR A 433 10.98 24.11 3.65
CA TYR A 433 11.29 24.22 2.22
C TYR A 433 10.14 24.89 1.47
N THR A 434 10.17 26.22 1.39
CA THR A 434 9.08 27.04 0.82
C THR A 434 9.40 27.62 -0.55
N LYS A 435 10.16 26.91 -1.37
CA LYS A 435 10.55 27.35 -2.72
C LYS A 435 9.36 27.30 -3.71
N PRO A 436 9.38 28.09 -4.81
CA PRO A 436 8.34 28.01 -5.85
C PRO A 436 8.37 26.66 -6.55
N LEU A 437 7.18 26.08 -6.84
CA LEU A 437 7.06 24.80 -7.54
C LEU A 437 7.55 24.89 -9.00
N VAL A 438 8.08 23.77 -9.50
CA VAL A 438 8.54 23.58 -10.87
C VAL A 438 7.42 22.92 -11.70
N ARG A 439 7.26 23.42 -12.93
CA ARG A 439 6.42 22.81 -13.96
C ARG A 439 7.31 22.01 -14.90
N TRP A 440 7.34 20.69 -14.72
CA TRP A 440 8.16 19.80 -15.54
C TRP A 440 7.55 19.51 -16.91
N ASP A 441 6.23 19.64 -17.04
CA ASP A 441 5.48 19.34 -18.26
C ASP A 441 5.91 17.98 -18.83
N SER A 442 6.24 17.90 -20.13
CA SER A 442 6.63 16.63 -20.78
C SER A 442 7.99 16.10 -20.33
N GLU A 443 8.86 16.91 -19.71
CA GLU A 443 10.16 16.44 -19.22
C GLU A 443 10.01 15.32 -18.17
N ILE A 444 8.89 15.29 -17.43
CA ILE A 444 8.64 14.26 -16.43
C ILE A 444 8.58 12.86 -17.08
N HIS A 445 8.01 12.74 -18.29
CA HIS A 445 7.91 11.48 -19.05
C HIS A 445 9.00 11.32 -20.12
N ASP A 446 10.01 12.19 -20.09
CA ASP A 446 11.17 12.14 -20.99
C ASP A 446 12.50 12.07 -20.23
N ARG A 447 13.05 13.24 -19.84
CA ARG A 447 14.32 13.37 -19.13
C ARG A 447 14.31 12.60 -17.82
N TRP A 448 13.26 12.75 -17.02
CA TRP A 448 13.14 12.15 -15.69
C TRP A 448 12.81 10.65 -15.70
N MET A 449 12.71 10.06 -16.90
CA MET A 449 12.61 8.61 -17.07
C MET A 449 13.99 7.95 -17.24
N LEU A 450 15.06 8.73 -17.36
CA LEU A 450 16.41 8.23 -17.66
C LEU A 450 17.28 8.09 -16.38
N PRO A 451 17.94 6.93 -16.17
CA PRO A 451 18.77 6.65 -14.99
C PRO A 451 19.81 7.73 -14.64
N HIS A 452 20.44 8.36 -15.64
CA HIS A 452 21.47 9.37 -15.44
C HIS A 452 20.92 10.58 -14.68
N PHE A 453 19.80 11.13 -15.14
CA PHE A 453 19.20 12.32 -14.52
C PHE A 453 18.59 11.99 -13.16
N ILE A 454 17.99 10.80 -13.02
CA ILE A 454 17.50 10.32 -11.71
C ILE A 454 18.63 10.18 -10.71
N TRP A 455 19.77 9.62 -11.12
CA TRP A 455 20.92 9.49 -10.24
C TRP A 455 21.54 10.83 -9.89
N GLN A 456 21.68 11.73 -10.87
CA GLN A 456 22.19 13.08 -10.65
C GLN A 456 21.33 13.84 -9.64
N ASP A 457 20.01 13.86 -9.84
CA ASP A 457 19.06 14.53 -8.95
C ASP A 457 19.04 13.93 -7.54
N PHE A 458 19.14 12.59 -7.43
CA PHE A 458 19.21 11.96 -6.13
C PHE A 458 20.50 12.32 -5.37
N ARG A 459 21.62 12.47 -6.07
CA ARG A 459 22.88 12.95 -5.46
C ARG A 459 22.76 14.39 -4.98
N ASP A 460 21.98 15.23 -5.66
CA ASP A 460 21.68 16.58 -5.20
C ASP A 460 20.87 16.55 -3.90
N VAL A 461 19.88 15.65 -3.78
CA VAL A 461 19.15 15.42 -2.51
C VAL A 461 20.11 15.02 -1.38
N LEU A 462 21.00 14.06 -1.62
CA LEU A 462 21.97 13.63 -0.61
C LEU A 462 22.97 14.74 -0.27
N SER A 463 23.35 15.57 -1.25
CA SER A 463 24.21 16.73 -1.02
C SER A 463 23.55 17.76 -0.11
N ASP A 464 22.29 18.11 -0.36
CA ASP A 464 21.51 19.01 0.51
C ASP A 464 21.45 18.46 1.95
N LEU A 465 21.19 17.15 2.11
CA LEU A 465 21.18 16.53 3.44
C LEU A 465 22.54 16.60 4.15
N ARG A 466 23.64 16.37 3.43
CA ARG A 466 25.01 16.48 3.98
C ARG A 466 25.34 17.91 4.39
N GLU A 467 24.98 18.90 3.57
CA GLU A 467 25.14 20.33 3.90
C GLU A 467 24.34 20.72 5.15
N GLN A 468 23.21 20.04 5.38
CA GLN A 468 22.36 20.20 6.56
C GLN A 468 22.85 19.39 7.79
N GLY A 469 23.98 18.69 7.68
CA GLY A 469 24.61 17.93 8.75
C GLY A 469 24.15 16.48 8.90
N TYR A 470 23.40 15.95 7.92
CA TYR A 470 23.00 14.54 7.88
C TYR A 470 23.92 13.78 6.91
N TRP A 471 24.92 13.06 7.46
CA TRP A 471 25.90 12.34 6.64
C TRP A 471 25.30 11.06 6.04
N ILE A 472 25.01 11.10 4.75
CA ILE A 472 24.52 9.97 3.96
C ILE A 472 25.36 9.90 2.68
N GLU A 473 25.93 8.73 2.37
CA GLU A 473 26.83 8.55 1.24
C GLU A 473 26.08 8.07 -0.02
N ASP A 474 26.54 8.54 -1.18
CA ASP A 474 25.94 8.19 -2.48
C ASP A 474 25.97 6.66 -2.71
N ASP A 475 27.10 6.02 -2.38
CA ASP A 475 27.34 4.59 -2.65
C ASP A 475 26.40 3.64 -1.89
N TRP A 476 25.76 4.10 -0.81
CA TRP A 476 24.76 3.30 -0.08
C TRP A 476 23.52 3.01 -0.93
N PHE A 477 23.29 3.79 -2.00
CA PHE A 477 22.14 3.66 -2.90
C PHE A 477 22.50 3.10 -4.27
N ALA A 478 23.77 2.77 -4.52
CA ALA A 478 24.17 2.08 -5.76
C ALA A 478 23.37 0.78 -6.00
N PRO A 479 23.03 -0.04 -4.97
CA PRO A 479 22.15 -1.19 -5.15
C PRO A 479 20.74 -0.83 -5.62
N HIS A 480 20.17 0.30 -5.17
CA HIS A 480 18.84 0.77 -5.63
C HIS A 480 18.90 1.19 -7.09
N LEU A 481 19.96 1.89 -7.49
CA LEU A 481 20.17 2.27 -8.89
C LEU A 481 20.26 1.03 -9.78
N GLU A 482 21.06 0.02 -9.40
CA GLU A 482 21.21 -1.20 -10.19
C GLU A 482 19.94 -2.05 -10.21
N PHE A 483 19.20 -2.12 -9.10
CA PHE A 483 17.93 -2.84 -9.03
C PHE A 483 16.86 -2.17 -9.91
N ARG A 484 16.76 -0.83 -9.87
CA ARG A 484 15.78 -0.06 -10.64
C ARG A 484 16.11 0.03 -12.12
N PHE A 485 17.39 0.16 -12.44
CA PHE A 485 17.95 0.40 -13.77
C PHE A 485 19.06 -0.60 -14.14
N PRO A 486 18.73 -1.91 -14.22
CA PRO A 486 19.72 -2.94 -14.43
C PRO A 486 20.47 -2.73 -15.75
N ARG A 487 21.79 -2.95 -15.72
CA ARG A 487 22.64 -2.88 -16.91
C ARG A 487 22.29 -3.98 -17.91
N ILE A 488 22.09 -3.60 -19.16
CA ILE A 488 21.83 -4.53 -20.28
C ILE A 488 23.16 -5.01 -20.86
N GLY A 489 24.07 -4.07 -21.11
CA GLY A 489 25.39 -4.38 -21.65
C GLY A 489 26.16 -3.13 -22.05
N GLU A 490 27.35 -3.34 -22.59
CA GLU A 490 28.26 -2.27 -23.01
C GLU A 490 29.12 -2.73 -24.19
N PHE A 491 29.62 -1.78 -24.97
CA PHE A 491 30.72 -2.00 -25.90
C PHE A 491 31.68 -0.80 -25.88
N ASN A 492 32.94 -1.05 -26.23
CA ASN A 492 33.95 -0.02 -26.36
C ASN A 492 34.57 -0.10 -27.75
N GLN A 493 34.69 1.05 -28.41
CA GLN A 493 35.36 1.13 -29.70
C GLN A 493 36.15 2.43 -29.81
N ARG A 494 37.47 2.29 -30.07
CA ARG A 494 38.39 3.42 -30.28
C ARG A 494 38.34 4.48 -29.16
N GLY A 495 38.15 4.04 -27.91
CA GLY A 495 38.11 4.93 -26.74
C GLY A 495 36.74 5.57 -26.47
N VAL A 496 35.72 5.24 -27.28
CA VAL A 496 34.33 5.58 -26.99
C VAL A 496 33.66 4.38 -26.33
N GLU A 497 33.14 4.58 -25.14
CA GLU A 497 32.40 3.58 -24.37
C GLU A 497 30.91 3.88 -24.45
N VAL A 498 30.09 2.88 -24.76
CA VAL A 498 28.62 2.98 -24.79
C VAL A 498 28.06 1.95 -23.81
N GLU A 499 27.43 2.42 -22.75
CA GLU A 499 26.66 1.62 -21.79
C GLU A 499 25.17 1.70 -22.13
N VAL A 500 24.48 0.56 -22.09
CA VAL A 500 23.04 0.43 -22.26
C VAL A 500 22.41 -0.05 -20.96
N ARG A 501 21.44 0.71 -20.44
CA ARG A 501 20.65 0.37 -19.24
C ARG A 501 19.17 0.37 -19.54
N HIS A 502 18.39 -0.42 -18.81
CA HIS A 502 16.96 -0.21 -18.76
C HIS A 502 16.64 1.17 -18.19
N ALA A 503 15.63 1.82 -18.73
CA ALA A 503 15.10 3.08 -18.25
C ALA A 503 13.63 2.91 -17.83
N ILE A 504 13.03 3.97 -17.29
CA ILE A 504 11.62 3.97 -16.91
C ILE A 504 10.77 4.14 -18.17
N GLU A 505 9.69 3.38 -18.24
CA GLU A 505 8.63 3.62 -19.21
C GLU A 505 7.30 3.54 -18.47
N PRO A 506 6.49 4.62 -18.47
CA PRO A 506 5.16 4.57 -17.88
C PRO A 506 4.29 3.54 -18.60
N TRP A 507 3.62 2.69 -17.82
CA TRP A 507 2.61 1.79 -18.38
C TRP A 507 1.25 2.42 -18.19
N HIS A 508 0.50 2.55 -19.28
CA HIS A 508 -0.81 3.19 -19.22
C HIS A 508 -1.91 2.15 -19.10
N VAL A 509 -2.86 2.41 -18.21
CA VAL A 509 -4.14 1.69 -18.21
C VAL A 509 -4.92 2.10 -19.46
N LEU A 510 -5.37 1.11 -20.22
CA LEU A 510 -6.13 1.27 -21.46
C LEU A 510 -7.62 1.49 -21.17
N GLY A 511 -8.37 1.80 -22.24
CA GLY A 511 -9.83 1.94 -22.18
C GLY A 511 -10.51 0.66 -21.65
N GLU A 512 -11.72 0.84 -21.10
CA GLU A 512 -12.52 -0.27 -20.59
C GLU A 512 -12.97 -1.22 -21.70
N GLU A 513 -12.85 -2.52 -21.44
CA GLU A 513 -13.41 -3.57 -22.28
C GLU A 513 -14.44 -4.39 -21.50
N GLY A 514 -15.50 -4.83 -22.17
CA GLY A 514 -16.50 -5.70 -21.59
C GLY A 514 -15.98 -7.14 -21.46
N ALA A 515 -16.03 -7.70 -20.25
CA ALA A 515 -15.75 -9.10 -19.98
C ALA A 515 -16.99 -9.80 -19.39
N ALA A 516 -17.03 -11.13 -19.44
CA ALA A 516 -18.10 -11.89 -18.81
C ALA A 516 -18.07 -11.66 -17.28
N GLY A 517 -19.00 -10.86 -16.77
CA GLY A 517 -19.13 -10.54 -15.34
C GLY A 517 -18.58 -9.19 -14.90
N GLY A 518 -18.09 -8.33 -15.81
CA GLY A 518 -17.64 -6.97 -15.45
C GLY A 518 -16.89 -6.26 -16.56
N THR A 519 -16.32 -5.09 -16.24
CA THR A 519 -15.36 -4.39 -17.10
C THR A 519 -13.94 -4.77 -16.69
N VAL A 520 -13.06 -4.92 -17.68
CA VAL A 520 -11.62 -5.08 -17.48
C VAL A 520 -10.88 -3.91 -18.10
N ARG A 521 -9.73 -3.57 -17.53
CA ARG A 521 -8.82 -2.58 -18.10
C ARG A 521 -7.44 -3.21 -18.22
N PHE A 522 -6.90 -3.25 -19.44
CA PHE A 522 -5.56 -3.76 -19.70
C PHE A 522 -4.52 -2.69 -19.37
N VAL A 523 -3.28 -3.12 -19.11
CA VAL A 523 -2.13 -2.24 -18.94
C VAL A 523 -1.19 -2.46 -20.12
N ASP A 524 -0.84 -1.39 -20.83
CA ASP A 524 0.11 -1.48 -21.93
C ASP A 524 1.55 -1.55 -21.42
N SER A 525 2.07 -2.77 -21.35
CA SER A 525 3.46 -3.09 -21.01
C SER A 525 4.29 -3.49 -22.24
N SER A 526 3.81 -3.13 -23.44
CA SER A 526 4.43 -3.52 -24.71
C SER A 526 5.53 -2.58 -25.20
N VAL A 527 5.60 -1.39 -24.61
CA VAL A 527 6.60 -0.38 -24.88
C VAL A 527 7.65 -0.42 -23.78
N GLU A 528 8.91 -0.29 -24.18
CA GLU A 528 10.04 -0.22 -23.27
C GLU A 528 10.91 0.99 -23.60
N ARG A 529 11.70 1.40 -22.60
CA ARG A 529 12.71 2.44 -22.74
C ARG A 529 14.06 1.94 -22.24
N MET A 530 15.11 2.37 -22.91
CA MET A 530 16.50 2.21 -22.47
C MET A 530 17.24 3.52 -22.51
N GLN A 531 18.31 3.62 -21.73
CA GLN A 531 19.26 4.72 -21.77
C GLN A 531 20.55 4.26 -22.42
N LEU A 532 21.10 5.09 -23.30
CA LEU A 532 22.48 5.04 -23.74
C LEU A 532 23.28 6.10 -22.96
N LEU A 533 24.33 5.69 -22.27
CA LEU A 533 25.35 6.59 -21.72
C LEU A 533 26.64 6.39 -22.50
N VAL A 534 27.16 7.46 -23.08
CA VAL A 534 28.30 7.41 -24.00
C VAL A 534 29.43 8.26 -23.46
N LYS A 535 30.61 7.68 -23.27
CA LYS A 535 31.81 8.37 -22.75
C LYS A 535 32.93 8.36 -23.77
N GLY A 536 33.77 9.40 -23.76
CA GLY A 536 34.90 9.56 -24.69
C GLY A 536 34.48 10.06 -26.07
N LEU A 537 33.25 10.57 -26.22
CA LEU A 537 32.71 10.99 -27.51
C LEU A 537 33.26 12.37 -27.91
N THR A 538 33.79 12.47 -29.13
CA THR A 538 34.31 13.74 -29.68
C THR A 538 33.24 14.52 -30.44
N GLY A 539 32.47 15.38 -29.76
CA GLY A 539 31.54 16.36 -30.36
C GLY A 539 30.69 15.80 -31.51
N GLU A 540 30.59 16.54 -32.62
CA GLU A 540 29.79 16.16 -33.80
C GLU A 540 30.44 15.08 -34.69
N ARG A 541 31.67 14.66 -34.40
CA ARG A 541 32.37 13.63 -35.20
C ARG A 541 31.72 12.26 -35.03
N HIS A 542 31.29 11.96 -33.81
CA HIS A 542 30.79 10.64 -33.47
C HIS A 542 29.30 10.70 -33.25
N VAL A 543 28.58 9.77 -33.87
CA VAL A 543 27.13 9.66 -33.74
C VAL A 543 26.80 8.24 -33.30
N VAL A 544 25.88 8.10 -32.35
CA VAL A 544 25.27 6.80 -32.06
C VAL A 544 23.95 6.74 -32.80
N THR A 545 23.72 5.63 -33.51
CA THR A 545 22.44 5.35 -34.17
C THR A 545 21.77 4.14 -33.56
N CYS A 546 20.44 4.09 -33.62
CA CYS A 546 19.64 2.91 -33.35
C CYS A 546 18.83 2.59 -34.61
N ASN A 547 19.00 1.39 -35.16
CA ASN A 547 18.38 0.98 -36.43
C ASN A 547 18.63 1.99 -37.58
N GLY A 548 19.86 2.53 -37.62
CA GLY A 548 20.30 3.51 -38.61
C GLY A 548 19.73 4.92 -38.44
N VAL A 549 19.03 5.21 -37.33
CA VAL A 549 18.50 6.54 -37.00
C VAL A 549 19.34 7.16 -35.89
N ARG A 550 19.73 8.43 -36.05
CA ARG A 550 20.51 9.19 -35.07
C ARG A 550 19.79 9.22 -33.72
N VAL A 551 20.51 8.85 -32.66
CA VAL A 551 20.04 9.00 -31.29
C VAL A 551 20.32 10.43 -30.82
N PRO A 552 19.37 11.15 -30.20
CA PRO A 552 19.54 12.54 -29.77
C PRO A 552 20.37 12.61 -28.48
N LEU A 553 21.69 12.48 -28.60
CA LEU A 553 22.62 12.55 -27.48
C LEU A 553 22.71 13.96 -26.89
N HIS A 554 22.47 14.07 -25.58
CA HIS A 554 22.58 15.31 -24.80
C HIS A 554 23.81 15.28 -23.90
N SER A 555 24.47 16.42 -23.73
CA SER A 555 25.61 16.52 -22.81
C SER A 555 25.16 16.34 -21.36
N THR A 556 25.94 15.60 -20.59
CA THR A 556 25.75 15.43 -19.14
C THR A 556 26.38 16.57 -18.32
N GLY A 557 27.10 17.48 -18.98
CA GLY A 557 27.97 18.47 -18.32
C GLY A 557 29.41 17.99 -18.13
N THR A 558 29.66 16.68 -18.19
CA THR A 558 31.00 16.11 -18.20
C THR A 558 31.55 16.09 -19.63
N HIS A 559 32.78 16.58 -19.84
CA HIS A 559 33.37 16.66 -21.17
C HIS A 559 33.50 15.27 -21.82
N GLY A 560 32.88 15.12 -22.99
CA GLY A 560 32.89 13.87 -23.75
C GLY A 560 31.92 12.81 -23.25
N GLU A 561 31.00 13.15 -22.35
CA GLU A 561 29.97 12.26 -21.83
C GLU A 561 28.55 12.73 -22.20
N PHE A 562 27.79 11.86 -22.84
CA PHE A 562 26.47 12.14 -23.38
C PHE A 562 25.45 11.07 -23.02
N VAL A 563 24.18 11.44 -22.96
CA VAL A 563 23.07 10.54 -22.60
C VAL A 563 21.86 10.73 -23.52
N ALA A 564 21.14 9.65 -23.80
CA ALA A 564 19.86 9.68 -24.48
C ALA A 564 18.99 8.46 -24.15
N GLY A 565 17.68 8.62 -24.31
CA GLY A 565 16.70 7.54 -24.29
C GLY A 565 16.47 6.94 -25.67
N VAL A 566 16.13 5.65 -25.71
CA VAL A 566 15.51 5.00 -26.87
C VAL A 566 14.25 4.30 -26.40
N ARG A 567 13.11 4.69 -26.98
CA ARG A 567 11.79 4.14 -26.71
C ARG A 567 11.31 3.35 -27.93
N TYR A 568 10.77 2.17 -27.69
CA TYR A 568 10.47 1.22 -28.76
C TYR A 568 9.42 0.21 -28.31
N ARG A 569 8.74 -0.41 -29.28
CA ARG A 569 7.83 -1.52 -28.98
C ARG A 569 8.60 -2.83 -28.86
N ALA A 570 8.61 -3.46 -27.69
CA ALA A 570 9.31 -4.71 -27.43
C ALA A 570 8.54 -5.95 -27.90
N TRP A 571 7.21 -5.93 -27.80
CA TRP A 571 6.30 -6.99 -28.24
C TRP A 571 4.93 -6.40 -28.65
N GLN A 572 4.05 -7.18 -29.29
CA GLN A 572 2.81 -6.64 -29.88
C GLN A 572 1.56 -7.42 -29.38
N PRO A 573 0.99 -7.06 -28.22
CA PRO A 573 -0.31 -7.58 -27.82
C PRO A 573 -1.43 -7.02 -28.71
N PRO A 574 -2.58 -7.72 -28.79
CA PRO A 574 -3.76 -7.18 -29.46
C PRO A 574 -4.28 -5.90 -28.79
N ASN A 575 -4.17 -5.82 -27.45
CA ASN A 575 -4.62 -4.68 -26.65
C ASN A 575 -3.39 -3.86 -26.19
N CYS A 576 -3.04 -2.82 -26.95
CA CYS A 576 -2.04 -1.82 -26.60
C CYS A 576 -2.33 -0.49 -27.32
N LEU A 577 -1.62 0.58 -26.92
CA LEU A 577 -1.60 1.82 -27.69
C LEU A 577 -0.94 1.55 -29.05
N HIS A 578 -1.56 2.00 -30.14
CA HIS A 578 -1.07 1.84 -31.51
C HIS A 578 -0.76 0.38 -31.90
N PRO A 579 -1.77 -0.53 -31.88
CA PRO A 579 -1.55 -1.96 -32.06
C PRO A 579 -1.09 -2.35 -33.47
N THR A 580 -1.09 -1.43 -34.44
CA THR A 580 -0.60 -1.65 -35.81
C THR A 580 0.90 -1.44 -35.97
N ILE A 581 1.58 -0.85 -34.99
CA ILE A 581 3.04 -0.69 -35.00
C ILE A 581 3.66 -2.02 -34.56
N PRO A 582 4.48 -2.69 -35.40
CA PRO A 582 5.06 -3.99 -35.06
C PRO A 582 6.11 -3.87 -33.95
N ALA A 583 6.50 -5.01 -33.38
CA ALA A 583 7.64 -5.05 -32.47
C ALA A 583 8.93 -4.62 -33.19
N GLN A 584 9.71 -3.74 -32.55
CA GLN A 584 10.89 -3.08 -33.09
C GLN A 584 12.16 -3.72 -32.52
N THR A 585 12.28 -5.03 -32.72
CA THR A 585 13.41 -5.83 -32.24
C THR A 585 13.95 -6.69 -33.40
N PRO A 586 15.28 -6.87 -33.53
CA PRO A 586 16.33 -6.34 -32.67
C PRO A 586 16.53 -4.82 -32.77
N LEU A 587 17.11 -4.27 -31.72
CA LEU A 587 17.69 -2.93 -31.71
C LEU A 587 19.18 -3.05 -32.06
N VAL A 588 19.59 -2.41 -33.15
CA VAL A 588 20.97 -2.40 -33.64
C VAL A 588 21.56 -1.03 -33.37
N PHE A 589 22.56 -0.98 -32.50
CA PHE A 589 23.29 0.23 -32.17
C PHE A 589 24.60 0.28 -32.95
N ASP A 590 24.84 1.39 -33.64
CA ASP A 590 26.09 1.64 -34.38
C ASP A 590 26.73 2.94 -33.87
N LEU A 591 28.04 2.91 -33.62
CA LEU A 591 28.87 4.09 -33.39
C LEU A 591 29.49 4.53 -34.72
N LEU A 592 28.98 5.61 -35.29
CA LEU A 592 29.35 6.17 -36.58
C LEU A 592 30.46 7.22 -36.44
N ASP A 593 31.49 7.14 -37.29
CA ASP A 593 32.45 8.24 -37.53
C ASP A 593 31.98 9.04 -38.76
N THR A 594 31.45 10.24 -38.54
CA THR A 594 30.88 11.10 -39.59
C THR A 594 31.94 11.70 -40.52
N TRP A 595 33.23 11.63 -40.16
CA TRP A 595 34.29 12.05 -41.07
C TRP A 595 34.59 11.01 -42.15
N ASN A 596 34.24 9.75 -41.88
CA ASN A 596 34.53 8.62 -42.76
C ASN A 596 33.24 7.91 -43.25
N ASP A 597 32.07 8.40 -42.83
CA ASP A 597 30.74 7.82 -43.04
C ASP A 597 30.72 6.31 -42.82
N ARG A 598 31.30 5.88 -41.70
CA ARG A 598 31.56 4.46 -41.42
C ARG A 598 31.24 4.10 -39.98
N SER A 599 30.48 3.01 -39.81
CA SER A 599 30.31 2.39 -38.50
C SER A 599 31.65 1.85 -37.99
N MET A 600 32.04 2.29 -36.80
CA MET A 600 33.27 1.88 -36.14
C MET A 600 33.08 0.57 -35.35
N GLY A 601 31.84 0.26 -34.96
CA GLY A 601 31.47 -0.84 -34.08
C GLY A 601 30.10 -0.59 -33.47
N GLY A 602 29.61 -1.54 -32.66
CA GLY A 602 28.27 -1.44 -32.08
C GLY A 602 27.80 -2.71 -31.41
N CYS A 603 26.54 -2.73 -31.01
CA CYS A 603 25.90 -3.86 -30.34
C CYS A 603 24.49 -4.13 -30.89
N THR A 604 23.95 -5.30 -30.58
CA THR A 604 22.58 -5.68 -30.90
C THR A 604 21.88 -6.15 -29.63
N TYR A 605 20.67 -5.67 -29.42
CA TYR A 605 19.80 -6.10 -28.33
C TYR A 605 18.50 -6.69 -28.87
N HIS A 606 18.06 -7.79 -28.27
CA HIS A 606 16.79 -8.43 -28.58
C HIS A 606 15.86 -8.38 -27.36
N SER A 607 14.59 -7.99 -27.54
CA SER A 607 13.63 -8.01 -26.42
C SER A 607 13.32 -9.43 -25.93
N ALA A 608 13.30 -10.39 -26.87
CA ALA A 608 13.12 -11.81 -26.62
C ALA A 608 14.33 -12.62 -27.09
N HIS A 609 14.38 -13.91 -26.77
CA HIS A 609 15.49 -14.76 -27.20
C HIS A 609 15.60 -14.80 -28.74
N PRO A 610 16.79 -14.55 -29.34
CA PRO A 610 16.95 -14.40 -30.78
C PRO A 610 16.59 -15.65 -31.60
N GLY A 611 16.74 -16.83 -31.00
CA GLY A 611 16.29 -18.11 -31.58
C GLY A 611 14.77 -18.35 -31.55
N GLY A 612 13.94 -17.35 -31.21
CA GLY A 612 12.48 -17.48 -31.15
C GLY A 612 11.96 -18.29 -29.95
N ARG A 613 12.79 -18.49 -28.93
CA ARG A 613 12.43 -19.24 -27.73
C ARG A 613 11.59 -18.36 -26.81
N ASN A 614 10.33 -18.75 -26.63
CA ASN A 614 9.43 -18.18 -25.62
C ASN A 614 9.46 -19.07 -24.38
N HIS A 615 9.90 -18.53 -23.26
CA HIS A 615 9.90 -19.27 -22.00
C HIS A 615 8.48 -19.29 -21.43
N GLU A 616 7.96 -20.49 -21.11
CA GLU A 616 6.65 -20.66 -20.47
C GLU A 616 6.75 -20.60 -18.93
N SER A 617 7.95 -20.79 -18.38
CA SER A 617 8.22 -20.78 -16.96
C SER A 617 9.09 -19.60 -16.54
N PHE A 618 8.89 -19.12 -15.32
CA PHE A 618 9.83 -18.22 -14.66
C PHE A 618 11.17 -18.92 -14.43
N PRO A 619 12.29 -18.16 -14.37
CA PRO A 619 13.59 -18.72 -14.02
C PRO A 619 13.56 -19.43 -12.65
N VAL A 620 14.20 -20.58 -12.55
CA VAL A 620 14.25 -21.34 -11.29
C VAL A 620 15.28 -20.77 -10.30
N ASN A 621 16.24 -19.98 -10.77
CA ASN A 621 17.27 -19.33 -9.96
C ASN A 621 17.90 -18.13 -10.69
N SER A 622 18.80 -17.43 -10.00
CA SER A 622 19.53 -16.27 -10.51
C SER A 622 20.41 -16.58 -11.73
N TYR A 623 21.04 -17.76 -11.80
CA TYR A 623 21.89 -18.16 -12.94
C TYR A 623 21.08 -18.33 -14.22
N GLU A 624 19.90 -18.95 -14.15
CA GLU A 624 19.02 -19.04 -15.32
C GLU A 624 18.51 -17.67 -15.74
N ALA A 625 18.12 -16.83 -14.77
CA ALA A 625 17.68 -15.46 -15.04
C ALA A 625 18.79 -14.66 -15.74
N GLU A 626 20.03 -14.77 -15.26
CA GLU A 626 21.21 -14.14 -15.86
C GLU A 626 21.49 -14.66 -17.27
N ALA A 627 21.45 -15.98 -17.48
CA ALA A 627 21.64 -16.57 -18.80
C ALA A 627 20.60 -16.07 -19.81
N ARG A 628 19.33 -15.93 -19.40
CA ARG A 628 18.26 -15.35 -20.25
C ARG A 628 18.52 -13.89 -20.59
N ARG A 629 19.06 -13.09 -19.66
CA ARG A 629 19.46 -11.69 -19.93
C ARG A 629 20.66 -11.60 -20.87
N LEU A 630 21.74 -12.36 -20.61
CA LEU A 630 22.96 -12.34 -21.42
C LEU A 630 22.73 -12.81 -22.86
N ALA A 631 21.83 -13.77 -23.07
CA ALA A 631 21.48 -14.27 -24.41
C ALA A 631 20.79 -13.23 -25.31
N ARG A 632 20.36 -12.09 -24.76
CA ARG A 632 19.66 -11.02 -25.47
C ARG A 632 20.55 -9.85 -25.89
N PHE A 633 21.77 -9.76 -25.38
CA PHE A 633 22.69 -8.67 -25.69
C PHE A 633 23.97 -9.17 -26.36
N PHE A 634 24.26 -8.62 -27.53
CA PHE A 634 25.39 -9.00 -28.34
C PHE A 634 26.34 -7.81 -28.56
N ARG A 635 27.62 -7.97 -28.21
CA ARG A 635 28.69 -6.97 -28.46
C ARG A 635 29.15 -6.90 -29.94
N HIS A 636 28.35 -7.47 -30.83
CA HIS A 636 28.54 -7.56 -32.28
C HIS A 636 27.16 -7.54 -32.96
N GLY A 637 27.10 -7.56 -34.29
CA GLY A 637 25.83 -7.54 -35.04
C GLY A 637 25.35 -6.13 -35.40
N HIS A 638 26.19 -5.12 -35.18
CA HIS A 638 26.05 -3.78 -35.75
C HIS A 638 26.10 -3.83 -37.28
N THR A 639 25.60 -2.79 -37.95
CA THR A 639 25.41 -2.78 -39.41
C THR A 639 26.75 -2.92 -40.16
N GLY A 640 27.78 -2.22 -39.69
CA GLY A 640 29.13 -2.27 -40.23
C GLY A 640 29.29 -1.60 -41.60
N GLY A 641 30.53 -1.29 -41.98
CA GLY A 641 30.84 -0.69 -43.28
C GLY A 641 30.40 0.78 -43.38
N LYS A 642 30.23 1.27 -44.62
CA LYS A 642 29.79 2.64 -44.88
C LYS A 642 28.32 2.79 -44.53
N MET A 643 27.97 3.85 -43.81
CA MET A 643 26.62 4.12 -43.32
C MET A 643 26.44 5.62 -43.16
N GLU A 644 25.26 6.12 -43.54
CA GLU A 644 24.80 7.45 -43.21
C GLU A 644 23.69 7.36 -42.15
N ALA A 645 23.76 8.18 -41.11
CA ALA A 645 22.72 8.24 -40.10
C ALA A 645 21.51 9.00 -40.63
N ARG A 646 20.32 8.39 -40.57
CA ARG A 646 19.07 9.11 -40.82
C ARG A 646 18.78 10.01 -39.63
N GLU A 647 18.38 11.25 -39.88
CA GLU A 647 17.97 12.15 -38.81
C GLU A 647 16.66 11.66 -38.18
N ALA A 648 16.59 11.75 -36.85
CA ALA A 648 15.38 11.42 -36.11
C ALA A 648 14.34 12.55 -36.26
N PRO A 649 13.04 12.22 -36.31
CA PRO A 649 12.00 13.23 -36.13
C PRO A 649 12.20 13.93 -34.78
N ILE A 650 12.29 15.27 -34.79
CA ILE A 650 12.41 16.04 -33.56
C ILE A 650 11.02 16.10 -32.90
N SER A 651 10.89 15.50 -31.71
CA SER A 651 9.74 15.71 -30.85
C SER A 651 10.03 16.86 -29.89
N PRO A 652 9.25 17.97 -29.93
CA PRO A 652 9.40 19.05 -28.95
C PRO A 652 9.14 18.59 -27.52
N ASP A 653 8.24 17.61 -27.35
CA ASP A 653 7.81 17.11 -26.04
C ASP A 653 8.80 16.08 -25.47
N PHE A 654 9.53 15.36 -26.33
CA PHE A 654 10.46 14.29 -25.96
C PHE A 654 11.87 14.47 -26.55
N PRO A 655 12.57 15.59 -26.28
CA PRO A 655 13.87 15.89 -26.90
C PRO A 655 14.99 14.93 -26.47
N PHE A 656 14.90 14.27 -25.30
CA PHE A 656 15.93 13.36 -24.78
C PHE A 656 15.78 11.93 -25.29
N THR A 657 14.68 11.60 -25.96
CA THR A 657 14.36 10.21 -26.32
C THR A 657 14.06 10.05 -27.81
N LEU A 658 14.77 9.11 -28.45
CA LEU A 658 14.40 8.60 -29.76
C LEU A 658 13.22 7.63 -29.61
N ASP A 659 12.02 8.04 -30.04
CA ASP A 659 10.86 7.14 -30.12
C ASP A 659 10.81 6.46 -31.50
N LEU A 660 11.25 5.20 -31.56
CA LEU A 660 11.27 4.44 -32.81
C LEU A 660 9.88 4.24 -33.39
N ARG A 661 8.81 4.33 -32.59
CA ARG A 661 7.44 4.12 -33.08
C ARG A 661 6.97 5.23 -34.01
N MET A 662 7.66 6.37 -34.00
CA MET A 662 7.44 7.49 -34.93
C MET A 662 8.12 7.27 -36.29
N ILE A 663 8.93 6.23 -36.43
CA ILE A 663 9.73 5.94 -37.63
C ILE A 663 9.16 4.67 -38.27
N PRO A 664 8.45 4.80 -39.41
CA PRO A 664 7.81 3.67 -40.09
C PRO A 664 8.79 2.69 -40.74
#